data_AF-A0A962CXT8-F1
#
_entry.id   AF-A0A962CXT8-F1
#
_cell.length_a   1.000
_cell.length_b   1.000
_cell.length_c   1.000
_cell.angle_alpha   90.00
_cell.angle_beta   90.00
_cell.angle_gamma   90.00
#
_symmetry.space_group_name_H-M   'P 1'
#
loop_
_entity.id
_entity.type
_entity.pdbx_description
1 polymer ?
#
loop_
_entity_poly.entity_id
_entity_poly.type
_entity_poly.pdbx_seq_one_letter_code
_entity_poly.pdbx_strand_id
1 'polypeptide(L)'
;MFKTLAKLLFLLLISNLVYAQNNLKSPNSVSIGLTHAPPMIYITDGKEPSGMIVDFLKEIGQRENWQIQWKTGTWSEIYEKARTGEIDIMTFIAFSQERMNYFNFSKEIFITGWGQVYVNEDNDLRNVLDFDNKPIAVVKDDIHSTGIQEMCEKFKVNCLIEYVANYDVAFEKLVNNEVAGAVSGSIVGVTYERKYDIVRSSVMFNPTNAHFAVSKNNGNTKLLDAIDSYMRSWKDDPLSPYTKLRNKWLSTSQGIIIPTWIKYGFAIAVLLVIAFLINLYYLKRQIRKHTHQHINQSKQLKQIINLVPHIIYVKDEAENFNLVNNNAADFFDVKSDDATPIPKPRKDNPSFTDFFEGDERLIEQGKRTVFKEITTYKNGEKKVFNLSKVPLLTEDDVPAVLTVAVDVSEEKKYLEKINYMAHHDELTQLPNRELLKNRVVLELKQEVSNKYQNALLFIDLDYFKNVNDSLGHAAGDQLLRIISERLKSIVSSKDTVARIGGDEFILLLKTEYENYSDIYEHANEVAHSALESLTEKIVINRHDLFITASIGIIIFPYHARTYEEVMQKADIAMYQAKARGRNGIAVFEPKMYEDILRHHQLVSDLHKSLETMDFYIQYQPQMSGAKADFIGLEALIRWNSDKEKIYSTSDFIRAAEESGLIIPISYWVIEQVIIQLQKWSETYKQLPFVTINISVLQLHDDDIVKYLNYLLRKYKIPPSLIELEITESVLVDKVRETVNTLEKLRDLGIRLAIDDFGTGYSSLSYLKKLPFDKLKIDYSFVKDIVENSEARTIVRTIIGMAEDLSLEVIAEGVETKEQHHMLLEMGCDKFQGYYFDRPLLADYIEEKYLANSNSR
;
A
#
# COMPACT_ATOMS: atom_id res chain seq x y z
N MET A 1 -0.74 32.59 -65.58
CA MET A 1 -0.07 31.94 -64.43
C MET A 1 0.36 32.93 -63.35
N PHE A 2 1.01 34.06 -63.69
CA PHE A 2 1.43 35.08 -62.71
C PHE A 2 0.29 35.79 -61.96
N LYS A 3 -0.85 36.08 -62.61
CA LYS A 3 -2.01 36.73 -61.96
C LYS A 3 -2.75 35.83 -60.95
N THR A 4 -2.63 34.51 -61.09
CA THR A 4 -3.24 33.52 -60.18
C THR A 4 -2.38 33.30 -58.94
N LEU A 5 -1.05 33.28 -59.10
CA LEU A 5 -0.10 33.16 -58.00
C LEU A 5 -0.12 34.40 -57.08
N ALA A 6 -0.22 35.60 -57.66
CA ALA A 6 -0.32 36.85 -56.90
C ALA A 6 -1.63 36.96 -56.11
N LYS A 7 -2.76 36.45 -56.64
CA LYS A 7 -4.04 36.39 -55.90
C LYS A 7 -4.00 35.38 -54.76
N LEU A 8 -3.32 34.23 -54.93
CA LEU A 8 -3.14 33.25 -53.85
C LEU A 8 -2.24 33.78 -52.73
N LEU A 9 -1.14 34.46 -53.07
CA LEU A 9 -0.26 35.12 -52.09
C LEU A 9 -0.96 36.26 -51.35
N PHE A 10 -1.81 37.04 -52.02
CA PHE A 10 -2.59 38.11 -51.41
C PHE A 10 -3.70 37.57 -50.49
N LEU A 11 -4.36 36.46 -50.86
CA LEU A 11 -5.32 35.76 -50.00
C LEU A 11 -4.67 35.08 -48.79
N LEU A 12 -3.44 34.57 -48.94
CA LEU A 12 -2.62 34.02 -47.83
C LEU A 12 -2.11 35.11 -46.88
N LEU A 13 -1.83 36.32 -47.38
CA LEU A 13 -1.47 37.46 -46.54
C LEU A 13 -2.68 38.01 -45.77
N ILE A 14 -3.86 38.05 -46.39
CA ILE A 14 -5.10 38.50 -45.73
C ILE A 14 -5.59 37.45 -44.72
N SER A 15 -5.48 36.14 -45.01
CA SER A 15 -5.84 35.11 -44.03
C SER A 15 -4.93 35.12 -42.81
N ASN A 16 -3.63 35.41 -42.97
CA ASN A 16 -2.70 35.57 -41.85
C ASN A 16 -2.92 36.88 -41.07
N LEU A 17 -3.33 37.97 -41.73
CA LEU A 17 -3.68 39.23 -41.06
C LEU A 17 -5.01 39.14 -40.28
N VAL A 18 -5.99 38.38 -40.78
CA VAL A 18 -7.24 38.09 -40.06
C VAL A 18 -7.03 37.11 -38.90
N TYR A 19 -6.07 36.17 -39.02
CA TYR A 19 -5.68 35.31 -37.90
C TYR A 19 -4.89 36.08 -36.82
N ALA A 20 -4.10 37.09 -37.21
CA ALA A 20 -3.35 37.94 -36.28
C ALA A 20 -4.21 38.99 -35.56
N GLN A 21 -5.30 39.48 -36.17
CA GLN A 21 -6.19 40.47 -35.53
C GLN A 21 -7.19 39.86 -34.52
N ASN A 22 -7.52 38.56 -34.61
CA ASN A 22 -8.49 37.93 -33.72
C ASN A 22 -7.93 37.51 -32.33
N ASN A 23 -6.64 37.70 -32.07
CA ASN A 23 -6.01 37.33 -30.77
C ASN A 23 -5.64 38.52 -29.88
N LEU A 24 -6.05 39.74 -30.21
CA LEU A 24 -5.91 40.90 -29.31
C LEU A 24 -7.10 40.94 -28.32
N LYS A 25 -7.21 39.93 -27.46
CA LYS A 25 -7.97 40.08 -26.21
C LYS A 25 -7.24 41.11 -25.36
N SER A 26 -7.95 42.11 -24.86
CA SER A 26 -7.44 43.06 -23.87
C SER A 26 -6.77 42.30 -22.71
N PRO A 27 -5.60 42.70 -22.21
CA PRO A 27 -4.92 41.96 -21.16
C PRO A 27 -5.79 41.92 -19.90
N ASN A 28 -6.11 40.72 -19.43
CA ASN A 28 -6.76 40.55 -18.13
C ASN A 28 -5.71 40.78 -17.04
N SER A 29 -5.86 41.84 -16.26
CA SER A 29 -5.04 42.04 -15.06
C SER A 29 -5.41 40.97 -14.04
N VAL A 30 -4.45 40.16 -13.58
CA VAL A 30 -4.66 39.07 -12.63
C VAL A 30 -3.71 39.25 -11.45
N SER A 31 -4.27 39.41 -10.26
CA SER A 31 -3.51 39.50 -9.01
C SER A 31 -3.27 38.10 -8.41
N ILE A 32 -2.00 37.77 -8.15
CA ILE A 32 -1.60 36.44 -7.69
C ILE A 32 -0.85 36.54 -6.37
N GLY A 33 -1.37 35.87 -5.35
CA GLY A 33 -0.83 35.81 -4.01
C GLY A 33 0.27 34.77 -3.88
N LEU A 34 1.43 35.19 -3.38
CA LEU A 34 2.63 34.38 -3.22
C LEU A 34 3.13 34.43 -1.77
N THR A 35 3.40 33.25 -1.20
CA THR A 35 4.09 33.09 0.08
C THR A 35 5.44 32.42 -0.17
N HIS A 36 6.49 32.81 0.58
CA HIS A 36 7.81 32.23 0.39
C HIS A 36 7.83 30.73 0.76
N ALA A 37 8.11 29.88 -0.23
CA ALA A 37 8.11 28.43 -0.11
C ALA A 37 9.07 27.82 -1.15
N PRO A 38 10.39 27.93 -0.96
CA PRO A 38 11.37 27.46 -1.94
C PRO A 38 11.39 25.91 -2.02
N PRO A 39 11.55 25.27 -3.20
CA PRO A 39 11.86 25.87 -4.49
C PRO A 39 10.63 26.28 -5.31
N MET A 40 9.42 26.15 -4.74
CA MET A 40 8.17 26.47 -5.43
C MET A 40 8.01 27.98 -5.66
N ILE A 41 8.38 28.78 -4.65
CA ILE A 41 8.28 30.25 -4.65
C ILE A 41 9.45 30.86 -3.85
N TYR A 42 10.30 31.61 -4.53
CA TYR A 42 11.30 32.51 -3.97
C TYR A 42 10.78 33.95 -3.98
N ILE A 43 10.79 34.58 -2.81
CA ILE A 43 10.51 36.00 -2.64
C ILE A 43 11.82 36.63 -2.19
N THR A 44 12.26 37.66 -2.90
CA THR A 44 13.52 38.35 -2.58
C THR A 44 13.28 39.85 -2.72
N ASP A 45 13.68 40.61 -1.70
CA ASP A 45 13.45 42.05 -1.66
C ASP A 45 13.99 42.76 -2.91
N GLY A 46 13.13 43.53 -3.57
CA GLY A 46 13.46 44.31 -4.76
C GLY A 46 13.65 43.51 -6.06
N LYS A 47 13.42 42.19 -6.07
CA LYS A 47 13.46 41.34 -7.28
C LYS A 47 12.07 40.77 -7.59
N GLU A 48 11.84 40.47 -8.87
CA GLU A 48 10.64 39.70 -9.24
C GLU A 48 10.66 38.33 -8.56
N PRO A 49 9.48 37.83 -8.11
CA PRO A 49 9.37 36.47 -7.62
C PRO A 49 9.85 35.45 -8.67
N SER A 50 10.38 34.34 -8.19
CA SER A 50 10.81 33.20 -9.03
C SER A 50 10.46 31.87 -8.38
N GLY A 51 10.60 30.75 -9.09
CA GLY A 51 10.25 29.42 -8.57
C GLY A 51 9.33 28.67 -9.52
N MET A 52 9.09 27.39 -9.24
CA MET A 52 8.32 26.52 -10.14
C MET A 52 6.90 27.04 -10.40
N ILE A 53 6.18 27.48 -9.37
CA ILE A 53 4.81 28.01 -9.51
C ILE A 53 4.81 29.33 -10.26
N VAL A 54 5.79 30.19 -9.97
CA VAL A 54 5.89 31.51 -10.60
C VAL A 54 6.17 31.36 -12.10
N ASP A 55 7.13 30.53 -12.48
CA ASP A 55 7.45 30.25 -13.88
C ASP A 55 6.27 29.58 -14.60
N PHE A 56 5.57 28.66 -13.93
CA PHE A 56 4.40 27.98 -14.49
C PHE A 56 3.25 28.95 -14.78
N LEU A 57 2.95 29.86 -13.85
CA LEU A 57 1.92 30.88 -14.04
C LEU A 57 2.33 31.95 -15.06
N LYS A 58 3.62 32.26 -15.20
CA LYS A 58 4.14 33.12 -16.29
C LYS A 58 3.91 32.48 -17.66
N GLU A 59 4.14 31.17 -17.82
CA GLU A 59 3.87 30.44 -19.07
C GLU A 59 2.39 30.44 -19.45
N ILE A 60 1.50 30.20 -18.49
CA ILE A 60 0.05 30.29 -18.71
C ILE A 60 -0.35 31.73 -19.02
N GLY A 61 0.15 32.70 -18.24
CA GLY A 61 -0.14 34.11 -18.42
C GLY A 61 0.28 34.63 -19.80
N GLN A 62 1.39 34.17 -20.36
CA GLN A 62 1.80 34.51 -21.73
C GLN A 62 0.83 33.96 -22.79
N ARG A 63 0.32 32.73 -22.59
CA ARG A 63 -0.61 32.08 -23.55
C ARG A 63 -2.03 32.61 -23.46
N GLU A 64 -2.47 32.99 -22.26
CA GLU A 64 -3.79 33.54 -21.97
C GLU A 64 -3.82 35.08 -21.97
N ASN A 65 -2.69 35.73 -22.25
CA ASN A 65 -2.50 37.19 -22.24
C ASN A 65 -2.86 37.86 -20.88
N TRP A 66 -2.43 37.26 -19.77
CA TRP A 66 -2.59 37.81 -18.43
C TRP A 66 -1.51 38.85 -18.11
N GLN A 67 -1.92 39.98 -17.52
CA GLN A 67 -1.01 40.91 -16.84
C GLN A 67 -0.95 40.57 -15.35
N ILE A 68 0.05 39.78 -14.98
CA ILE A 68 0.17 39.26 -13.62
C ILE A 68 0.70 40.34 -12.67
N GLN A 69 -0.01 40.58 -11.58
CA GLN A 69 0.41 41.41 -10.45
C GLN A 69 0.72 40.54 -9.24
N TRP A 70 2.00 40.42 -8.89
CA TRP A 70 2.41 39.63 -7.74
C TRP A 70 2.10 40.36 -6.42
N LYS A 71 1.38 39.69 -5.52
CA LYS A 71 1.15 40.12 -4.14
C LYS A 71 1.91 39.18 -3.22
N THR A 72 2.98 39.66 -2.61
CA THR A 72 3.82 38.88 -1.69
C THR A 72 3.50 39.23 -0.24
N GLY A 73 3.64 38.26 0.65
CA GLY A 73 3.41 38.44 2.09
C GLY A 73 3.59 37.14 2.86
N THR A 74 3.30 37.17 4.15
CA THR A 74 3.19 35.96 4.99
C THR A 74 1.96 35.14 4.58
N TRP A 75 1.92 33.87 4.99
CA TRP A 75 0.81 32.98 4.69
C TRP A 75 -0.55 33.57 5.13
N SER A 76 -0.66 34.03 6.37
CA SER A 76 -1.90 34.58 6.94
C SER A 76 -2.35 35.86 6.22
N GLU A 77 -1.42 36.73 5.83
CA GLU A 77 -1.73 37.95 5.08
C GLU A 77 -2.27 37.64 3.68
N ILE A 78 -1.63 36.72 2.95
CA ILE A 78 -2.07 36.34 1.60
C ILE A 78 -3.39 35.57 1.66
N TYR A 79 -3.56 34.69 2.66
CA TYR A 79 -4.80 33.96 2.86
C TYR A 79 -5.99 34.89 3.09
N GLU A 80 -5.86 35.87 3.98
CA GLU A 80 -6.96 36.82 4.26
C GLU A 80 -7.28 37.70 3.05
N LYS A 81 -6.25 38.22 2.35
CA LYS A 81 -6.45 38.99 1.11
C LYS A 81 -7.11 38.17 0.01
N ALA A 82 -6.75 36.90 -0.12
CA ALA A 82 -7.42 35.99 -1.04
C ALA A 82 -8.86 35.76 -0.59
N ARG A 83 -9.11 35.47 0.69
CA ARG A 83 -10.46 35.18 1.25
C ARG A 83 -11.43 36.35 1.01
N THR A 84 -10.98 37.58 1.24
CA THR A 84 -11.77 38.80 1.02
C THR A 84 -11.93 39.17 -0.45
N GLY A 85 -11.19 38.52 -1.36
CA GLY A 85 -11.25 38.75 -2.80
C GLY A 85 -10.35 39.88 -3.31
N GLU A 86 -9.43 40.40 -2.49
CA GLU A 86 -8.40 41.38 -2.91
C GLU A 86 -7.35 40.76 -3.86
N ILE A 87 -7.20 39.44 -3.81
CA ILE A 87 -6.33 38.65 -4.69
C ILE A 87 -7.17 37.68 -5.52
N ASP A 88 -6.86 37.58 -6.81
CA ASP A 88 -7.58 36.69 -7.73
C ASP A 88 -7.20 35.23 -7.51
N ILE A 89 -5.90 34.91 -7.45
CA ILE A 89 -5.42 33.53 -7.30
C ILE A 89 -4.52 33.42 -6.07
N MET A 90 -4.92 32.57 -5.13
CA MET A 90 -4.04 32.05 -4.09
C MET A 90 -3.30 30.81 -4.60
N THR A 91 -1.99 30.79 -4.39
CA THR A 91 -1.12 29.71 -4.86
C THR A 91 -0.72 28.78 -3.73
N PHE A 92 -0.39 27.54 -4.11
CA PHE A 92 0.20 26.54 -3.22
C PHE A 92 -0.62 26.27 -1.94
N ILE A 93 -1.94 26.17 -2.09
CA ILE A 93 -2.87 25.98 -0.98
C ILE A 93 -3.34 24.52 -0.89
N ALA A 94 -3.29 23.98 0.32
CA ALA A 94 -3.83 22.66 0.61
C ALA A 94 -5.37 22.71 0.70
N PHE A 95 -6.00 21.70 0.10
CA PHE A 95 -7.43 21.48 0.24
C PHE A 95 -7.79 21.14 1.70
N SER A 96 -8.89 21.73 2.20
CA SER A 96 -9.54 21.31 3.45
C SER A 96 -11.03 21.66 3.39
N GLN A 97 -11.84 20.92 4.15
CA GLN A 97 -13.28 21.13 4.19
C GLN A 97 -13.65 22.54 4.66
N GLU A 98 -12.91 23.08 5.63
CA GLU A 98 -13.10 24.44 6.14
C GLU A 98 -12.84 25.50 5.06
N ARG A 99 -11.71 25.39 4.35
CA ARG A 99 -11.32 26.35 3.30
C ARG A 99 -12.26 26.29 2.09
N MET A 100 -12.89 25.14 1.85
CA MET A 100 -13.90 24.97 0.80
C MET A 100 -15.13 25.87 0.98
N ASN A 101 -15.39 26.35 2.20
CA ASN A 101 -16.46 27.32 2.45
C ASN A 101 -16.17 28.69 1.83
N TYR A 102 -14.88 29.04 1.70
CA TYR A 102 -14.45 30.36 1.26
C TYR A 102 -13.83 30.37 -0.15
N PHE A 103 -13.29 29.24 -0.60
CA PHE A 103 -12.54 29.12 -1.85
C PHE A 103 -13.12 28.08 -2.81
N ASN A 104 -12.94 28.33 -4.10
CA ASN A 104 -12.98 27.31 -5.15
C ASN A 104 -11.54 26.89 -5.45
N PHE A 105 -11.30 25.59 -5.60
CA PHE A 105 -9.98 25.02 -5.85
C PHE A 105 -9.84 24.52 -7.29
N SER A 106 -8.61 24.49 -7.81
CA SER A 106 -8.27 23.82 -9.06
C SER A 106 -8.60 22.33 -8.97
N LYS A 107 -9.20 21.75 -10.01
CA LYS A 107 -9.52 20.32 -10.08
C LYS A 107 -8.25 19.49 -10.23
N GLU A 108 -7.29 20.01 -10.97
CA GLU A 108 -5.98 19.39 -11.09
C GLU A 108 -5.11 19.73 -9.88
N ILE A 109 -4.45 18.71 -9.35
CA ILE A 109 -3.47 18.84 -8.26
C ILE A 109 -2.16 19.35 -8.85
N PHE A 110 -1.63 20.48 -8.41
CA PHE A 110 -0.38 21.01 -8.98
C PHE A 110 0.82 20.11 -8.65
N ILE A 111 0.94 19.71 -7.38
CA ILE A 111 1.93 18.77 -6.87
C ILE A 111 1.46 18.18 -5.53
N THR A 112 1.81 16.92 -5.25
CA THR A 112 1.53 16.26 -3.96
C THR A 112 2.84 16.18 -3.15
N GLY A 113 2.81 16.66 -1.91
CA GLY A 113 3.92 16.57 -0.96
C GLY A 113 3.50 15.88 0.33
N TRP A 114 4.45 15.47 1.16
CA TRP A 114 4.20 14.88 2.49
C TRP A 114 4.67 15.84 3.57
N GLY A 115 4.02 15.89 4.73
CA GLY A 115 4.59 16.52 5.92
C GLY A 115 5.81 15.73 6.39
N GLN A 116 6.91 16.40 6.65
CA GLN A 116 8.20 15.79 6.99
C GLN A 116 8.83 16.53 8.17
N VAL A 117 9.33 15.79 9.14
CA VAL A 117 10.15 16.34 10.24
C VAL A 117 11.63 16.22 9.87
N TYR A 118 12.36 17.31 10.01
CA TYR A 118 13.80 17.43 9.77
C TYR A 118 14.55 17.60 11.08
N VAL A 119 15.75 17.04 11.14
CA VAL A 119 16.62 17.03 12.32
C VAL A 119 18.07 17.29 11.92
N ASN A 120 18.93 17.71 12.85
CA ASN A 120 20.37 17.77 12.61
C ASN A 120 20.95 16.35 12.48
N GLU A 121 22.01 16.18 11.68
CA GLU A 121 22.62 14.87 11.40
C GLU A 121 23.10 14.13 12.67
N ASP A 122 23.53 14.87 13.69
CA ASP A 122 24.02 14.32 14.95
C ASP A 122 22.92 13.79 15.90
N ASN A 123 21.64 14.03 15.59
CA ASN A 123 20.50 13.68 16.45
C ASN A 123 19.86 12.36 16.01
N ASP A 124 19.81 11.36 16.92
CA ASP A 124 19.23 10.03 16.67
C ASP A 124 17.68 10.00 16.78
N LEU A 125 17.00 11.03 16.27
CA LEU A 125 15.55 11.17 16.33
C LEU A 125 14.91 10.60 15.06
N ARG A 126 14.56 9.33 15.10
CA ARG A 126 14.11 8.57 13.92
C ARG A 126 12.62 8.32 13.92
N ASN A 127 12.00 8.23 15.09
CA ASN A 127 10.58 7.91 15.24
C ASN A 127 9.82 9.03 15.98
N VAL A 128 8.49 9.00 15.91
CA VAL A 128 7.63 10.01 16.53
C VAL A 128 7.74 10.05 18.06
N LEU A 129 7.99 8.90 18.70
CA LEU A 129 8.14 8.79 20.16
C LEU A 129 9.42 9.48 20.66
N ASP A 130 10.46 9.58 19.81
CA ASP A 130 11.71 10.24 20.15
C ASP A 130 11.54 11.75 20.39
N PHE A 131 10.42 12.33 19.96
CA PHE A 131 10.09 13.75 20.13
C PHE A 131 9.32 14.05 21.44
N ASP A 132 9.14 13.06 22.32
CA ASP A 132 8.49 13.28 23.61
C ASP A 132 9.21 14.34 24.44
N ASN A 133 8.46 15.36 24.86
CA ASN A 133 8.92 16.55 25.58
C ASN A 133 10.01 17.36 24.88
N LYS A 134 10.14 17.26 23.54
CA LYS A 134 11.10 18.03 22.76
C LYS A 134 10.45 19.14 21.95
N PRO A 135 11.10 20.32 21.82
CA PRO A 135 10.60 21.42 21.01
C PRO A 135 10.66 21.11 19.52
N ILE A 136 9.56 21.35 18.81
CA ILE A 136 9.46 21.22 17.35
C ILE A 136 9.02 22.56 16.76
N ALA A 137 9.84 23.13 15.87
CA ALA A 137 9.49 24.35 15.16
C ALA A 137 8.51 24.07 14.01
N VAL A 138 7.43 24.84 13.99
CA VAL A 138 6.32 24.67 13.05
C VAL A 138 5.85 26.04 12.57
N VAL A 139 5.65 26.21 11.26
CA VAL A 139 5.09 27.46 10.72
C VAL A 139 3.62 27.58 11.13
N LYS A 140 3.25 28.72 11.71
CA LYS A 140 1.89 28.96 12.20
C LYS A 140 0.88 28.93 11.05
N ASP A 141 -0.28 28.30 11.28
CA ASP A 141 -1.42 28.18 10.35
C ASP A 141 -1.11 27.45 9.02
N ASP A 142 0.07 26.83 8.92
CA ASP A 142 0.42 25.90 7.85
C ASP A 142 -0.30 24.55 8.04
N ILE A 143 -0.65 23.87 6.96
CA ILE A 143 -1.32 22.56 7.00
C ILE A 143 -0.48 21.50 7.73
N HIS A 144 0.85 21.61 7.66
CA HIS A 144 1.75 20.71 8.36
C HIS A 144 1.77 20.94 9.88
N SER A 145 1.29 22.09 10.35
CA SER A 145 1.18 22.40 11.79
C SER A 145 0.10 21.59 12.49
N THR A 146 -1.06 21.47 11.86
CA THR A 146 -2.14 20.60 12.34
C THR A 146 -1.74 19.13 12.21
N GLY A 147 -1.11 18.75 11.08
CA GLY A 147 -0.72 17.37 10.84
C GLY A 147 0.28 16.80 11.86
N ILE A 148 1.28 17.60 12.29
CA ILE A 148 2.22 17.14 13.32
C ILE A 148 1.54 17.03 14.69
N GLN A 149 0.59 17.91 14.99
CA GLN A 149 -0.18 17.89 16.24
C GLN A 149 -1.09 16.66 16.33
N GLU A 150 -1.90 16.41 15.30
CA GLU A 150 -2.76 15.23 15.21
C GLU A 150 -1.94 13.95 15.32
N MET A 151 -0.76 13.91 14.70
CA MET A 151 0.14 12.77 14.79
C MET A 151 0.66 12.59 16.23
N CYS A 152 1.15 13.65 16.88
CA CYS A 152 1.61 13.56 18.27
C CYS A 152 0.47 13.15 19.23
N GLU A 153 -0.75 13.68 19.04
CA GLU A 153 -1.94 13.28 19.82
C GLU A 153 -2.30 11.81 19.61
N LYS A 154 -2.33 11.36 18.36
CA LYS A 154 -2.64 9.97 18.00
C LYS A 154 -1.68 8.98 18.63
N PHE A 155 -0.39 9.31 18.67
CA PHE A 155 0.65 8.48 19.28
C PHE A 155 0.86 8.75 20.78
N LYS A 156 0.08 9.66 21.38
CA LYS A 156 0.17 10.07 22.79
C LYS A 156 1.57 10.57 23.19
N VAL A 157 2.22 11.31 22.30
CA VAL A 157 3.55 11.92 22.50
C VAL A 157 3.39 13.40 22.87
N ASN A 158 4.08 13.87 23.90
CA ASN A 158 4.03 15.27 24.31
C ASN A 158 5.00 16.13 23.47
N CYS A 159 4.65 16.44 22.23
CA CYS A 159 5.45 17.31 21.37
C CYS A 159 5.29 18.79 21.78
N LEU A 160 6.39 19.47 22.13
CA LEU A 160 6.34 20.89 22.47
C LEU A 160 6.36 21.74 21.18
N ILE A 161 5.21 22.18 20.70
CA ILE A 161 5.11 22.93 19.43
C ILE A 161 5.55 24.39 19.62
N GLU A 162 6.55 24.81 18.86
CA GLU A 162 7.01 26.20 18.77
C GLU A 162 6.59 26.81 17.43
N TYR A 163 5.66 27.76 17.49
CA TYR A 163 5.15 28.43 16.30
C TYR A 163 6.10 29.52 15.81
N VAL A 164 6.46 29.46 14.51
CA VAL A 164 7.31 30.43 13.84
C VAL A 164 6.63 31.08 12.64
N ALA A 165 7.17 32.21 12.18
CA ALA A 165 6.56 33.03 11.14
C ALA A 165 6.76 32.48 9.71
N ASN A 166 7.85 31.78 9.44
CA ASN A 166 8.19 31.23 8.13
C ASN A 166 9.19 30.05 8.26
N TYR A 167 9.41 29.32 7.16
CA TYR A 167 10.30 28.17 7.15
C TYR A 167 11.77 28.54 7.41
N ASP A 168 12.25 29.71 6.96
CA ASP A 168 13.64 30.13 7.22
C ASP A 168 13.92 30.18 8.73
N VAL A 169 13.03 30.79 9.50
CA VAL A 169 13.12 30.86 10.97
C VAL A 169 13.01 29.45 11.60
N ALA A 170 12.15 28.57 11.07
CA ALA A 170 12.01 27.20 11.57
C ALA A 170 13.33 26.42 11.46
N PHE A 171 13.97 26.49 10.29
CA PHE A 171 15.20 25.76 10.01
C PHE A 171 16.43 26.43 10.63
N GLU A 172 16.48 27.76 10.75
CA GLU A 172 17.53 28.45 11.51
C GLU A 172 17.55 28.03 12.98
N LYS A 173 16.37 27.93 13.62
CA LYS A 173 16.25 27.42 14.99
C LYS A 173 16.72 25.97 15.13
N LEU A 174 16.44 25.13 14.13
CA LEU A 174 16.90 23.75 14.12
C LEU A 174 18.44 23.69 14.07
N VAL A 175 19.05 24.41 13.14
CA VAL A 175 20.52 24.46 12.98
C VAL A 175 21.22 25.00 14.21
N ASN A 176 20.61 25.97 14.88
CA ASN A 176 21.12 26.54 16.14
C ASN A 176 20.89 25.62 17.36
N ASN A 177 20.30 24.43 17.18
CA ASN A 177 19.89 23.51 18.25
C ASN A 177 18.93 24.12 19.28
N GLU A 178 18.14 25.13 18.89
CA GLU A 178 17.08 25.69 19.73
C GLU A 178 15.85 24.77 19.76
N VAL A 179 15.61 24.03 18.67
CA VAL A 179 14.55 23.03 18.55
C VAL A 179 15.13 21.67 18.16
N ALA A 180 14.47 20.59 18.56
CA ALA A 180 14.88 19.22 18.23
C ALA A 180 14.48 18.80 16.81
N GLY A 181 13.45 19.43 16.24
CA GLY A 181 13.02 19.20 14.87
C GLY A 181 12.35 20.43 14.26
N ALA A 182 12.39 20.53 12.94
CA ALA A 182 11.61 21.50 12.17
C ALA A 182 10.67 20.78 11.19
N VAL A 183 9.46 21.28 11.03
CA VAL A 183 8.43 20.67 10.19
C VAL A 183 8.25 21.47 8.91
N SER A 184 8.29 20.78 7.77
CA SER A 184 7.88 21.34 6.49
C SER A 184 7.34 20.27 5.55
N GLY A 185 6.72 20.68 4.45
CA GLY A 185 6.47 19.77 3.34
C GLY A 185 7.78 19.21 2.76
N SER A 186 7.75 17.95 2.30
CA SER A 186 8.91 17.23 1.75
C SER A 186 9.53 17.92 0.53
N ILE A 187 8.75 18.69 -0.22
CA ILE A 187 9.20 19.47 -1.38
C ILE A 187 9.94 20.74 -0.94
N VAL A 188 9.43 21.42 0.10
CA VAL A 188 10.02 22.67 0.60
C VAL A 188 11.33 22.39 1.32
N GLY A 189 11.36 21.35 2.15
CA GLY A 189 12.52 21.02 2.98
C GLY A 189 13.76 20.61 2.19
N VAL A 190 13.62 20.11 0.94
CA VAL A 190 14.78 19.84 0.03
C VAL A 190 15.70 21.05 -0.11
N THR A 191 15.15 22.27 -0.10
CA THR A 191 15.96 23.49 -0.18
C THR A 191 16.83 23.65 1.07
N TYR A 192 16.26 23.37 2.23
CA TYR A 192 16.89 23.60 3.53
C TYR A 192 17.87 22.50 3.89
N GLU A 193 17.62 21.25 3.49
CA GLU A 193 18.61 20.16 3.51
C GLU A 193 19.92 20.60 2.86
N ARG A 194 19.85 21.14 1.64
CA ARG A 194 21.03 21.61 0.91
C ARG A 194 21.66 22.86 1.51
N LYS A 195 20.84 23.74 2.09
CA LYS A 195 21.30 25.04 2.64
C LYS A 195 22.03 24.85 3.97
N TYR A 196 21.56 23.90 4.79
CA TYR A 196 21.94 23.77 6.19
C TYR A 196 22.49 22.40 6.59
N ASP A 197 22.63 21.46 5.65
CA ASP A 197 23.16 20.10 5.88
C ASP A 197 22.40 19.33 6.98
N ILE A 198 21.07 19.47 6.95
CA ILE A 198 20.14 18.78 7.85
C ILE A 198 19.56 17.53 7.17
N VAL A 199 19.10 16.57 7.97
CA VAL A 199 18.59 15.28 7.49
C VAL A 199 17.09 15.12 7.74
N ARG A 200 16.42 14.31 6.90
CA ARG A 200 15.03 13.88 7.16
C ARG A 200 15.02 12.83 8.26
N SER A 201 14.17 13.02 9.26
CA SER A 201 13.81 11.91 10.15
C SER A 201 12.93 10.90 9.40
N SER A 202 12.69 9.72 9.97
CA SER A 202 11.70 8.78 9.42
C SER A 202 10.25 9.18 9.74
N VAL A 203 10.04 10.34 10.38
CA VAL A 203 8.73 10.87 10.74
C VAL A 203 8.14 11.67 9.58
N MET A 204 7.20 11.04 8.88
CA MET A 204 6.43 11.59 7.76
C MET A 204 4.93 11.42 8.03
N PHE A 205 4.13 12.41 7.64
CA PHE A 205 2.68 12.41 7.90
C PHE A 205 1.90 13.15 6.81
N ASN A 206 0.61 12.81 6.70
CA ASN A 206 -0.44 13.44 5.89
C ASN A 206 0.00 13.90 4.47
N PRO A 207 -0.34 13.14 3.41
CA PRO A 207 -0.11 13.62 2.05
C PRO A 207 -0.97 14.85 1.79
N THR A 208 -0.34 15.92 1.31
CA THR A 208 -0.94 17.22 1.05
C THR A 208 -0.91 17.50 -0.44
N ASN A 209 -2.11 17.63 -1.03
CA ASN A 209 -2.26 18.05 -2.41
C ASN A 209 -2.25 19.59 -2.48
N ALA A 210 -1.29 20.16 -3.20
CA ALA A 210 -1.22 21.60 -3.42
C ALA A 210 -2.08 21.98 -4.62
N HIS A 211 -3.00 22.92 -4.40
CA HIS A 211 -3.93 23.45 -5.39
C HIS A 211 -3.71 24.95 -5.61
N PHE A 212 -4.36 25.48 -6.65
CA PHE A 212 -4.65 26.90 -6.77
C PHE A 212 -6.06 27.16 -6.26
N ALA A 213 -6.29 28.33 -5.66
CA ALA A 213 -7.61 28.71 -5.19
C ALA A 213 -8.00 30.11 -5.62
N VAL A 214 -9.30 30.30 -5.86
CA VAL A 214 -9.93 31.60 -6.12
C VAL A 214 -11.04 31.77 -5.10
N SER A 215 -11.19 32.97 -4.54
CA SER A 215 -12.27 33.23 -3.57
C SER A 215 -13.64 33.08 -4.22
N LYS A 216 -14.57 32.45 -3.48
CA LYS A 216 -15.98 32.40 -3.87
C LYS A 216 -16.60 33.79 -3.98
N ASN A 217 -16.05 34.79 -3.29
CA ASN A 217 -16.49 36.19 -3.35
C ASN A 217 -16.01 36.92 -4.62
N ASN A 218 -14.90 36.48 -5.23
CA ASN A 218 -14.36 37.08 -6.46
C ASN A 218 -15.03 36.48 -7.71
N GLY A 219 -15.48 35.23 -7.66
CA GLY A 219 -16.30 34.60 -8.72
C GLY A 219 -15.56 34.31 -10.03
N ASN A 220 -14.24 34.52 -10.09
CA ASN A 220 -13.43 34.37 -11.30
C ASN A 220 -12.94 32.92 -11.53
N THR A 221 -13.87 31.96 -11.53
CA THR A 221 -13.55 30.52 -11.70
C THR A 221 -12.90 30.19 -13.04
N LYS A 222 -13.06 31.07 -14.05
CA LYS A 222 -12.43 30.93 -15.36
C LYS A 222 -10.89 30.87 -15.30
N LEU A 223 -10.29 31.52 -14.30
CA LEU A 223 -8.84 31.44 -14.09
C LEU A 223 -8.42 30.02 -13.68
N LEU A 224 -9.19 29.36 -12.82
CA LEU A 224 -8.93 27.96 -12.45
C LEU A 224 -9.15 27.02 -13.62
N ASP A 225 -10.21 27.21 -14.41
CA ASP A 225 -10.49 26.38 -15.60
C ASP A 225 -9.33 26.44 -16.62
N ALA A 226 -8.74 27.63 -16.82
CA ALA A 226 -7.58 27.80 -17.67
C ALA A 226 -6.37 27.02 -17.13
N ILE A 227 -6.06 27.16 -15.83
CA ILE A 227 -4.96 26.44 -15.21
C ILE A 227 -5.18 24.91 -15.28
N ASP A 228 -6.39 24.43 -14.99
CA ASP A 228 -6.76 23.01 -15.05
C ASP A 228 -6.65 22.44 -16.47
N SER A 229 -6.96 23.23 -17.49
CA SER A 229 -6.80 22.84 -18.90
C SER A 229 -5.32 22.62 -19.26
N TYR A 230 -4.46 23.58 -18.92
CA TYR A 230 -3.02 23.45 -19.18
C TYR A 230 -2.38 22.35 -18.34
N MET A 231 -2.74 22.22 -17.06
CA MET A 231 -2.25 21.15 -16.19
C MET A 231 -2.56 19.76 -16.77
N ARG A 232 -3.81 19.51 -17.20
CA ARG A 232 -4.19 18.25 -17.87
C ARG A 232 -3.35 17.98 -19.11
N SER A 233 -3.19 19.00 -19.97
CA SER A 233 -2.43 18.82 -21.21
C SER A 233 -0.92 18.61 -20.99
N TRP A 234 -0.33 19.26 -19.98
CA TRP A 234 1.12 19.30 -19.81
C TRP A 234 1.66 18.17 -18.93
N LYS A 235 0.87 17.63 -17.99
CA LYS A 235 1.37 16.57 -17.09
C LYS A 235 1.68 15.26 -17.81
N ASP A 236 0.96 14.94 -18.88
CA ASP A 236 1.12 13.69 -19.63
C ASP A 236 2.19 13.79 -20.75
N ASP A 237 2.69 15.00 -21.05
CA ASP A 237 3.69 15.23 -22.10
C ASP A 237 5.11 15.45 -21.51
N PRO A 238 6.08 14.55 -21.80
CA PRO A 238 7.47 14.69 -21.35
C PRO A 238 8.19 15.95 -21.84
N LEU A 239 7.72 16.57 -22.93
CA LEU A 239 8.31 17.77 -23.53
C LEU A 239 7.58 19.06 -23.15
N SER A 240 6.55 18.95 -22.30
CA SER A 240 5.70 20.06 -21.90
C SER A 240 6.45 21.12 -21.07
N PRO A 241 5.92 22.36 -21.01
CA PRO A 241 6.42 23.37 -20.09
C PRO A 241 6.43 22.88 -18.63
N TYR A 242 5.39 22.17 -18.17
CA TYR A 242 5.33 21.62 -16.81
C TYR A 242 6.48 20.65 -16.53
N THR A 243 6.75 19.70 -17.43
CA THR A 243 7.83 18.72 -17.25
C THR A 243 9.20 19.39 -17.27
N LYS A 244 9.41 20.38 -18.15
CA LYS A 244 10.64 21.19 -18.18
C LYS A 244 10.85 21.98 -16.90
N LEU A 245 9.81 22.62 -16.37
CA LEU A 245 9.86 23.37 -15.11
C LEU A 245 10.08 22.44 -13.92
N ARG A 246 9.41 21.27 -13.88
CA ARG A 246 9.64 20.23 -12.88
C ARG A 246 11.10 19.78 -12.88
N ASN A 247 11.68 19.52 -14.05
CA ASN A 247 13.09 19.14 -14.15
C ASN A 247 14.02 20.30 -13.75
N LYS A 248 13.73 21.53 -14.16
CA LYS A 248 14.52 22.72 -13.81
C LYS A 248 14.56 22.97 -12.29
N TRP A 249 13.44 22.85 -11.61
CA TRP A 249 13.30 23.27 -10.21
C TRP A 249 13.39 22.12 -9.19
N LEU A 250 12.99 20.91 -9.56
CA LEU A 250 12.89 19.76 -8.64
C LEU A 250 13.86 18.61 -8.96
N SER A 251 14.51 18.56 -10.13
CA SER A 251 15.51 17.51 -10.38
C SER A 251 16.80 17.75 -9.60
N THR A 252 17.38 16.66 -9.09
CA THR A 252 18.74 16.60 -8.52
C THR A 252 19.82 16.51 -9.59
N SER A 253 19.46 16.32 -10.86
CA SER A 253 20.40 16.37 -11.98
C SER A 253 20.66 17.82 -12.38
N GLN A 254 21.77 18.38 -11.92
CA GLN A 254 22.31 19.58 -12.55
C GLN A 254 22.74 19.24 -13.99
N GLY A 255 21.84 19.45 -14.94
CA GLY A 255 22.27 19.74 -16.31
C GLY A 255 23.06 21.04 -16.27
N ILE A 256 24.35 20.98 -16.59
CA ILE A 256 25.25 22.14 -16.60
C ILE A 256 24.71 23.18 -17.59
N ILE A 257 24.05 24.22 -17.09
CA ILE A 257 23.68 25.39 -17.91
C ILE A 257 24.95 26.20 -18.09
N ILE A 258 25.48 26.24 -19.32
CA ILE A 258 26.68 27.00 -19.68
C ILE A 258 26.27 28.48 -19.93
N PRO A 259 26.69 29.44 -19.09
CA PRO A 259 26.39 30.85 -19.29
C PRO A 259 26.77 31.39 -20.68
N THR A 260 26.04 32.40 -21.17
CA THR A 260 26.37 33.09 -22.43
C THR A 260 27.75 33.74 -22.41
N TRP A 261 28.26 34.18 -21.24
CA TRP A 261 29.65 34.63 -21.11
C TRP A 261 30.67 33.50 -21.28
N ILE A 262 30.31 32.23 -21.06
CA ILE A 262 31.15 31.08 -21.41
C ILE A 262 31.10 30.84 -22.93
N LYS A 263 30.00 31.14 -23.63
CA LYS A 263 29.94 31.08 -25.11
C LYS A 263 30.79 32.18 -25.76
N TYR A 264 30.71 33.42 -25.25
CA TYR A 264 31.61 34.51 -25.68
C TYR A 264 33.04 34.29 -25.19
N GLY A 265 33.22 33.68 -24.02
CA GLY A 265 34.49 33.21 -23.49
C GLY A 265 35.10 32.12 -24.35
N PHE A 266 34.30 31.24 -24.95
CA PHE A 266 34.74 30.23 -25.92
C PHE A 266 35.15 30.87 -27.24
N ALA A 267 34.43 31.89 -27.72
CA ALA A 267 34.82 32.66 -28.90
C ALA A 267 36.12 33.45 -28.68
N ILE A 268 36.29 34.05 -27.50
CA ILE A 268 37.54 34.68 -27.06
C ILE A 268 38.64 33.64 -26.89
N ALA A 269 38.33 32.44 -26.37
CA ALA A 269 39.28 31.34 -26.25
C ALA A 269 39.72 30.82 -27.63
N VAL A 270 38.84 30.78 -28.64
CA VAL A 270 39.19 30.42 -30.02
C VAL A 270 40.11 31.49 -30.65
N LEU A 271 39.83 32.78 -30.44
CA LEU A 271 40.72 33.87 -30.86
C LEU A 271 42.07 33.85 -30.11
N LEU A 272 42.07 33.51 -28.82
CA LEU A 272 43.28 33.30 -28.03
C LEU A 272 44.03 32.04 -28.47
N VAL A 273 43.36 30.99 -28.93
CA VAL A 273 43.98 29.79 -29.52
C VAL A 273 44.63 30.11 -30.85
N ILE A 274 44.03 30.97 -31.68
CA ILE A 274 44.65 31.45 -32.92
C ILE A 274 45.90 32.31 -32.60
N ALA A 275 45.80 33.20 -31.61
CA ALA A 275 46.96 33.97 -31.11
C ALA A 275 48.03 33.06 -30.45
N PHE A 276 47.60 31.96 -29.80
CA PHE A 276 48.45 30.95 -29.18
C PHE A 276 49.14 30.07 -30.23
N LEU A 277 48.51 29.81 -31.37
CA LEU A 277 49.13 29.12 -32.51
C LEU A 277 50.21 29.99 -33.17
N ILE A 278 50.00 31.30 -33.25
CA ILE A 278 51.02 32.29 -33.65
C ILE A 278 52.16 32.35 -32.60
N ASN A 279 51.85 32.22 -31.31
CA ASN A 279 52.83 32.10 -30.24
C ASN A 279 53.57 30.74 -30.24
N LEU A 280 52.91 29.63 -30.61
CA LEU A 280 53.50 28.29 -30.76
C LEU A 280 54.51 28.23 -31.89
N TYR A 281 54.24 28.96 -32.97
CA TYR A 281 55.22 29.20 -34.03
C TYR A 281 56.45 29.96 -33.49
N TYR A 282 56.24 30.89 -32.56
CA TYR A 282 57.32 31.55 -31.80
C TYR A 282 57.99 30.62 -30.75
N LEU A 283 57.26 29.65 -30.19
CA LEU A 283 57.71 28.70 -29.16
C LEU A 283 58.55 27.55 -29.73
N LYS A 284 58.39 27.23 -31.02
CA LYS A 284 59.37 26.43 -31.77
C LYS A 284 60.75 27.09 -31.82
N ARG A 285 60.83 28.42 -31.67
CA ARG A 285 62.11 29.12 -31.44
C ARG A 285 62.67 28.86 -30.04
N GLN A 286 61.84 28.37 -29.12
CA GLN A 286 62.12 27.93 -27.75
C GLN A 286 62.45 26.43 -27.66
N ILE A 287 62.80 25.78 -28.78
CA ILE A 287 63.42 24.45 -28.84
C ILE A 287 64.65 24.29 -27.90
N ARG A 288 65.27 25.36 -27.40
CA ARG A 288 66.29 25.26 -26.34
C ARG A 288 65.75 24.86 -24.96
N LYS A 289 64.43 24.84 -24.76
CA LYS A 289 63.73 24.42 -23.54
C LYS A 289 63.25 22.96 -23.59
N HIS A 290 63.19 22.38 -24.79
CA HIS A 290 62.68 21.03 -25.05
C HIS A 290 63.39 19.94 -24.24
N THR A 291 64.68 20.09 -23.93
CA THR A 291 65.45 19.10 -23.17
C THR A 291 64.96 18.93 -21.72
N HIS A 292 64.29 19.94 -21.14
CA HIS A 292 63.68 19.88 -19.80
C HIS A 292 62.20 19.45 -19.83
N GLN A 293 61.50 19.66 -20.95
CA GLN A 293 60.10 19.25 -21.15
C GLN A 293 59.93 17.74 -21.31
N HIS A 294 60.87 17.04 -21.96
CA HIS A 294 60.80 15.58 -22.11
C HIS A 294 60.88 14.84 -20.76
N ILE A 295 61.72 15.33 -19.83
CA ILE A 295 61.84 14.76 -18.47
C ILE A 295 60.57 15.04 -17.65
N ASN A 296 59.97 16.22 -17.80
CA ASN A 296 58.77 16.60 -17.06
C ASN A 296 57.50 15.91 -17.62
N GLN A 297 57.41 15.67 -18.93
CA GLN A 297 56.34 14.91 -19.56
C GLN A 297 56.41 13.41 -19.18
N SER A 298 57.61 12.82 -19.16
CA SER A 298 57.81 11.45 -18.68
C SER A 298 57.44 11.30 -17.19
N LYS A 299 57.83 12.26 -16.33
CA LYS A 299 57.42 12.30 -14.91
C LYS A 299 55.91 12.54 -14.73
N GLN A 300 55.31 13.43 -15.49
CA GLN A 300 53.86 13.70 -15.43
C GLN A 300 53.05 12.50 -15.91
N LEU A 301 53.45 11.83 -16.99
CA LEU A 301 52.77 10.64 -17.48
C LEU A 301 52.86 9.50 -16.44
N LYS A 302 54.05 9.26 -15.86
CA LYS A 302 54.24 8.31 -14.74
C LYS A 302 53.37 8.67 -13.53
N GLN A 303 53.25 9.95 -13.17
CA GLN A 303 52.36 10.39 -12.10
C GLN A 303 50.88 10.16 -12.43
N ILE A 304 50.45 10.47 -13.65
CA ILE A 304 49.05 10.28 -14.09
C ILE A 304 48.66 8.81 -14.06
N ILE A 305 49.48 7.91 -14.62
CA ILE A 305 49.16 6.47 -14.64
C ILE A 305 49.21 5.84 -13.24
N ASN A 306 49.97 6.42 -12.30
CA ASN A 306 50.04 5.97 -10.91
C ASN A 306 48.83 6.44 -10.07
N LEU A 307 48.12 7.49 -10.49
CA LEU A 307 46.90 7.96 -9.83
C LEU A 307 45.67 7.12 -10.20
N VAL A 308 45.72 6.41 -11.32
CA VAL A 308 44.60 5.57 -11.78
C VAL A 308 44.63 4.24 -11.01
N PRO A 309 43.50 3.83 -10.39
CA PRO A 309 43.38 2.58 -9.62
C PRO A 309 43.25 1.34 -10.54
N HIS A 310 44.05 1.27 -11.59
CA HIS A 310 44.06 0.17 -12.56
C HIS A 310 45.47 -0.41 -12.64
N ILE A 311 45.57 -1.70 -12.98
CA ILE A 311 46.86 -2.34 -13.25
C ILE A 311 47.26 -1.95 -14.67
N ILE A 312 48.34 -1.19 -14.82
CA ILE A 312 48.82 -0.74 -16.13
C ILE A 312 50.27 -1.16 -16.30
N TYR A 313 50.56 -1.92 -17.36
CA TYR A 313 51.93 -2.29 -17.72
C TYR A 313 52.13 -2.40 -19.23
N VAL A 314 53.38 -2.22 -19.66
CA VAL A 314 53.83 -2.47 -21.04
C VAL A 314 54.86 -3.59 -21.01
N LYS A 315 54.67 -4.61 -21.84
CA LYS A 315 55.53 -5.80 -21.95
C LYS A 315 56.04 -6.00 -23.38
N ASP A 316 57.34 -6.22 -23.55
CA ASP A 316 57.96 -6.50 -24.86
C ASP A 316 57.96 -8.01 -25.25
N GLU A 317 58.42 -8.31 -26.48
CA GLU A 317 58.58 -9.69 -26.99
C GLU A 317 59.51 -10.57 -26.13
N ALA A 318 60.50 -9.96 -25.47
CA ALA A 318 61.42 -10.66 -24.56
C ALA A 318 60.82 -10.85 -23.15
N GLU A 319 59.54 -10.54 -22.98
CA GLU A 319 58.76 -10.60 -21.77
C GLU A 319 59.18 -9.64 -20.64
N ASN A 320 59.95 -8.60 -20.95
CA ASN A 320 60.34 -7.58 -19.97
C ASN A 320 59.27 -6.50 -19.83
N PHE A 321 59.14 -5.92 -18.63
CA PHE A 321 58.28 -4.77 -18.42
C PHE A 321 59.04 -3.47 -18.73
N ASN A 322 58.53 -2.70 -19.70
CA ASN A 322 59.06 -1.38 -20.07
C ASN A 322 58.36 -0.26 -19.28
N LEU A 323 57.16 -0.52 -18.76
CA LEU A 323 56.38 0.38 -17.91
C LEU A 323 55.51 -0.45 -16.97
N VAL A 324 55.45 -0.05 -15.71
CA VAL A 324 54.55 -0.60 -14.69
C VAL A 324 54.16 0.55 -13.78
N ASN A 325 52.85 0.73 -13.56
CA ASN A 325 52.36 1.67 -12.57
C ASN A 325 52.38 1.03 -11.16
N ASN A 326 52.19 1.83 -10.11
CA ASN A 326 52.26 1.36 -8.71
C ASN A 326 51.30 0.19 -8.44
N ASN A 327 50.07 0.27 -8.95
CA ASN A 327 49.09 -0.81 -8.78
C ASN A 327 49.52 -2.11 -9.45
N ALA A 328 50.16 -2.05 -10.63
CA ALA A 328 50.72 -3.23 -11.28
C ALA A 328 51.95 -3.77 -10.53
N ALA A 329 52.82 -2.89 -10.04
CA ALA A 329 53.98 -3.23 -9.24
C ALA A 329 53.58 -3.99 -7.96
N ASP A 330 52.61 -3.47 -7.21
CA ASP A 330 52.03 -4.11 -6.02
C ASP A 330 51.24 -5.38 -6.38
N PHE A 331 50.63 -5.42 -7.57
CA PHE A 331 49.87 -6.60 -7.98
C PHE A 331 50.76 -7.80 -8.29
N PHE A 332 51.85 -7.58 -9.02
CA PHE A 332 52.79 -8.60 -9.49
C PHE A 332 54.02 -8.80 -8.58
N ASP A 333 54.08 -8.11 -7.43
CA ASP A 333 55.20 -8.12 -6.47
C ASP A 333 56.55 -7.73 -7.11
N VAL A 334 56.54 -6.67 -7.93
CA VAL A 334 57.73 -6.18 -8.66
C VAL A 334 58.10 -4.76 -8.19
N LYS A 335 59.39 -4.46 -8.06
CA LYS A 335 59.84 -3.09 -7.68
C LYS A 335 59.71 -2.12 -8.86
N SER A 336 59.16 -0.93 -8.62
CA SER A 336 58.96 0.12 -9.65
C SER A 336 60.18 1.04 -9.87
N ASP A 337 61.41 0.60 -9.59
CA ASP A 337 62.60 1.46 -9.70
C ASP A 337 62.83 1.89 -11.17
N ASP A 338 63.42 3.07 -11.39
CA ASP A 338 63.71 3.68 -12.70
C ASP A 338 64.66 2.86 -13.61
N ALA A 339 64.95 1.61 -13.26
CA ALA A 339 65.72 0.68 -14.08
C ALA A 339 64.79 -0.03 -15.09
N THR A 340 64.84 0.41 -16.35
CA THR A 340 64.35 -0.33 -17.51
C THR A 340 65.48 -1.17 -18.12
N PRO A 341 65.26 -2.46 -18.45
CA PRO A 341 64.00 -3.22 -18.35
C PRO A 341 63.81 -3.89 -16.97
N ILE A 342 62.56 -3.96 -16.50
CA ILE A 342 62.20 -4.68 -15.27
C ILE A 342 61.98 -6.16 -15.62
N PRO A 343 62.69 -7.11 -14.96
CA PRO A 343 62.56 -8.54 -15.27
C PRO A 343 61.13 -9.05 -15.02
N LYS A 344 60.70 -10.01 -15.85
CA LYS A 344 59.39 -10.67 -15.71
C LYS A 344 59.19 -11.25 -14.29
N PRO A 345 57.99 -11.13 -13.68
CA PRO A 345 57.62 -11.90 -12.51
C PRO A 345 57.69 -13.40 -12.84
N ARG A 346 58.18 -14.22 -11.90
CA ARG A 346 58.37 -15.67 -12.10
C ARG A 346 57.09 -16.30 -12.66
N LYS A 347 57.21 -17.06 -13.75
CA LYS A 347 56.14 -17.84 -14.43
C LYS A 347 55.41 -18.85 -13.51
N ASP A 348 55.88 -19.03 -12.28
CA ASP A 348 55.49 -20.12 -11.40
C ASP A 348 54.24 -19.80 -10.55
N ASN A 349 53.64 -18.61 -10.68
CA ASN A 349 52.37 -18.26 -10.02
C ASN A 349 51.19 -18.45 -11.00
N PRO A 350 50.35 -19.49 -10.81
CA PRO A 350 49.18 -19.76 -11.67
C PRO A 350 48.19 -18.59 -11.72
N SER A 351 48.17 -17.72 -10.72
CA SER A 351 47.26 -16.58 -10.66
C SER A 351 47.56 -15.50 -11.71
N PHE A 352 48.73 -15.53 -12.36
CA PHE A 352 49.15 -14.49 -13.31
C PHE A 352 49.21 -14.96 -14.77
N THR A 353 49.06 -16.25 -15.06
CA THR A 353 49.18 -16.79 -16.43
C THR A 353 48.16 -16.18 -17.39
N ASP A 354 46.93 -15.95 -16.93
CA ASP A 354 45.84 -15.44 -17.75
C ASP A 354 46.04 -13.99 -18.19
N PHE A 355 46.83 -13.21 -17.43
CA PHE A 355 47.20 -11.83 -17.78
C PHE A 355 48.13 -11.78 -19.00
N PHE A 356 48.98 -12.80 -19.19
CA PHE A 356 49.99 -12.83 -20.26
C PHE A 356 49.56 -13.65 -21.48
N GLU A 357 48.42 -14.33 -21.40
CA GLU A 357 47.93 -15.18 -22.49
C GLU A 357 47.59 -14.33 -23.74
N GLY A 358 48.09 -14.76 -24.89
CA GLY A 358 47.79 -14.16 -26.19
C GLY A 358 48.65 -12.95 -26.57
N ASP A 359 49.58 -12.51 -25.71
CA ASP A 359 50.46 -11.35 -25.98
C ASP A 359 51.32 -11.55 -27.25
N GLU A 360 51.92 -12.73 -27.43
CA GLU A 360 52.76 -13.06 -28.60
C GLU A 360 51.99 -12.92 -29.93
N ARG A 361 50.76 -13.45 -29.98
CA ARG A 361 49.89 -13.37 -31.16
C ARG A 361 49.47 -11.93 -31.47
N LEU A 362 49.30 -11.11 -30.45
CA LEU A 362 48.93 -9.69 -30.56
C LEU A 362 50.07 -8.89 -31.20
N ILE A 363 51.30 -9.18 -30.80
CA ILE A 363 52.51 -8.56 -31.34
C ILE A 363 52.70 -8.95 -32.81
N GLU A 364 52.59 -10.24 -33.14
CA GLU A 364 52.72 -10.74 -34.52
C GLU A 364 51.67 -10.18 -35.50
N GLN A 365 50.45 -9.90 -35.01
CA GLN A 365 49.31 -9.46 -35.84
C GLN A 365 49.14 -7.94 -35.93
N GLY A 366 49.79 -7.17 -35.05
CA GLY A 366 50.03 -5.71 -35.14
C GLY A 366 48.82 -4.76 -35.22
N LYS A 367 47.56 -5.22 -35.21
CA LYS A 367 46.38 -4.36 -35.48
C LYS A 367 45.10 -4.66 -34.69
N ARG A 368 45.10 -5.54 -33.69
CA ARG A 368 43.88 -5.89 -32.93
C ARG A 368 44.00 -5.47 -31.46
N THR A 369 43.03 -4.71 -30.98
CA THR A 369 42.78 -4.55 -29.54
C THR A 369 42.05 -5.79 -29.04
N VAL A 370 42.52 -6.39 -27.96
CA VAL A 370 41.86 -7.54 -27.33
C VAL A 370 41.26 -7.09 -26.01
N PHE A 371 39.96 -7.35 -25.87
CA PHE A 371 39.24 -7.24 -24.60
C PHE A 371 38.98 -8.65 -24.08
N LYS A 372 39.41 -8.92 -22.85
CA LYS A 372 39.23 -10.24 -22.22
C LYS A 372 38.89 -10.07 -20.75
N GLU A 373 37.84 -10.74 -20.31
CA GLU A 373 37.58 -10.90 -18.89
C GLU A 373 38.35 -12.12 -18.37
N ILE A 374 39.03 -11.97 -17.24
CA ILE A 374 39.71 -13.06 -16.54
C ILE A 374 39.27 -13.12 -15.09
N THR A 375 39.31 -14.32 -14.53
CA THR A 375 39.08 -14.57 -13.11
C THR A 375 40.34 -15.16 -12.51
N THR A 376 40.88 -14.52 -11.48
CA THR A 376 42.07 -15.00 -10.77
C THR A 376 41.81 -15.05 -9.27
N TYR A 377 42.71 -15.70 -8.53
CA TYR A 377 42.71 -15.72 -7.08
C TYR A 377 43.98 -15.06 -6.56
N LYS A 378 43.85 -13.98 -5.78
CA LYS A 378 44.98 -13.36 -5.06
C LYS A 378 44.74 -13.53 -3.57
N ASN A 379 45.70 -14.13 -2.87
CA ASN A 379 45.63 -14.43 -1.43
C ASN A 379 44.35 -15.21 -1.00
N GLY A 380 43.80 -16.04 -1.88
CA GLY A 380 42.57 -16.81 -1.64
C GLY A 380 41.26 -16.09 -1.97
N GLU A 381 41.29 -14.79 -2.29
CA GLU A 381 40.09 -14.05 -2.72
C GLU A 381 39.94 -14.10 -4.26
N LYS A 382 38.72 -14.40 -4.73
CA LYS A 382 38.36 -14.35 -6.15
C LYS A 382 38.32 -12.89 -6.63
N LYS A 383 39.10 -12.59 -7.66
CA LYS A 383 39.13 -11.28 -8.34
C LYS A 383 38.78 -11.43 -9.81
N VAL A 384 37.98 -10.51 -10.34
CA VAL A 384 37.59 -10.45 -11.75
C VAL A 384 38.17 -9.19 -12.37
N PHE A 385 38.92 -9.36 -13.46
CA PHE A 385 39.54 -8.26 -14.19
C PHE A 385 39.08 -8.18 -15.64
N ASN A 386 38.81 -6.97 -16.11
CA ASN A 386 38.66 -6.67 -17.53
C ASN A 386 40.00 -6.18 -18.08
N LEU A 387 40.60 -6.97 -18.96
CA LEU A 387 41.84 -6.67 -19.66
C LEU A 387 41.55 -5.95 -20.97
N SER A 388 42.23 -4.83 -21.20
CA SER A 388 42.36 -4.18 -22.50
C SER A 388 43.82 -4.26 -22.94
N LYS A 389 44.09 -4.97 -24.05
CA LYS A 389 45.44 -5.14 -24.59
C LYS A 389 45.58 -4.42 -25.93
N VAL A 390 46.59 -3.58 -26.06
CA VAL A 390 46.89 -2.79 -27.27
C VAL A 390 48.35 -3.01 -27.68
N PRO A 391 48.63 -3.43 -28.93
CA PRO A 391 50.00 -3.50 -29.41
C PRO A 391 50.54 -2.07 -29.65
N LEU A 392 51.79 -1.83 -29.27
CA LEU A 392 52.51 -0.59 -29.49
C LEU A 392 53.99 -0.87 -29.78
N LEU A 393 54.71 0.15 -30.25
CA LEU A 393 56.17 0.14 -30.35
C LEU A 393 56.74 0.93 -29.17
N THR A 394 57.75 0.41 -28.51
CA THR A 394 58.50 1.14 -27.45
C THR A 394 59.30 2.30 -28.06
N GLU A 395 59.92 3.14 -27.23
CA GLU A 395 60.81 4.23 -27.69
C GLU A 395 61.97 3.72 -28.59
N ASP A 396 62.40 2.47 -28.42
CA ASP A 396 63.47 1.82 -29.19
C ASP A 396 62.95 0.99 -30.40
N ASP A 397 61.74 1.23 -30.89
CA ASP A 397 61.09 0.48 -32.00
C ASP A 397 60.90 -1.04 -31.75
N VAL A 398 60.95 -1.47 -30.49
CA VAL A 398 60.65 -2.86 -30.10
C VAL A 398 59.13 -3.07 -30.00
N PRO A 399 58.56 -4.12 -30.61
CA PRO A 399 57.16 -4.48 -30.42
C PRO A 399 56.81 -4.84 -28.98
N ALA A 400 55.73 -4.26 -28.46
CA ALA A 400 55.26 -4.46 -27.09
C ALA A 400 53.72 -4.42 -26.99
N VAL A 401 53.20 -4.83 -25.83
CA VAL A 401 51.76 -4.81 -25.51
C VAL A 401 51.53 -3.96 -24.27
N LEU A 402 50.73 -2.91 -24.41
CA LEU A 402 50.13 -2.21 -23.27
C LEU A 402 48.92 -3.00 -22.79
N THR A 403 48.93 -3.38 -21.52
CA THR A 403 47.80 -4.00 -20.84
C THR A 403 47.28 -3.06 -19.76
N VAL A 404 45.97 -2.80 -19.81
CA VAL A 404 45.22 -2.17 -18.73
C VAL A 404 44.26 -3.21 -18.16
N ALA A 405 44.38 -3.53 -16.89
CA ALA A 405 43.44 -4.42 -16.19
C ALA A 405 42.67 -3.63 -15.12
N VAL A 406 41.35 -3.65 -15.23
CA VAL A 406 40.42 -2.99 -14.31
C VAL A 406 39.80 -4.05 -13.40
N ASP A 407 39.94 -3.90 -12.08
CA ASP A 407 39.24 -4.75 -11.10
C ASP A 407 37.75 -4.40 -11.10
N VAL A 408 36.91 -5.33 -11.54
CA VAL A 408 35.44 -5.18 -11.59
C VAL A 408 34.75 -6.08 -10.56
N SER A 409 35.49 -6.57 -9.56
CA SER A 409 34.98 -7.54 -8.59
C SER A 409 33.85 -6.97 -7.73
N GLU A 410 34.01 -5.75 -7.19
CA GLU A 410 32.96 -5.12 -6.37
C GLU A 410 31.73 -4.77 -7.21
N GLU A 411 31.93 -4.19 -8.40
CA GLU A 411 30.83 -3.87 -9.32
C GLU A 411 30.02 -5.11 -9.66
N LYS A 412 30.66 -6.25 -9.95
CA LYS A 412 29.96 -7.52 -10.16
C LYS A 412 29.22 -8.00 -8.91
N LYS A 413 29.83 -7.95 -7.73
CA LYS A 413 29.14 -8.31 -6.46
C LYS A 413 27.90 -7.44 -6.22
N TYR A 414 28.00 -6.13 -6.49
CA TYR A 414 26.86 -5.21 -6.38
C TYR A 414 25.79 -5.50 -7.43
N LEU A 415 26.16 -5.73 -8.68
CA LEU A 415 25.22 -6.11 -9.74
C LEU A 415 24.50 -7.42 -9.43
N GLU A 416 25.21 -8.44 -8.93
CA GLU A 416 24.62 -9.71 -8.48
C GLU A 416 23.64 -9.47 -7.32
N LYS A 417 24.01 -8.65 -6.34
CA LYS A 417 23.13 -8.30 -5.22
C LYS A 417 21.90 -7.51 -5.64
N ILE A 418 22.06 -6.51 -6.52
CA ILE A 418 20.96 -5.73 -7.09
C ILE A 418 20.02 -6.66 -7.87
N ASN A 419 20.58 -7.54 -8.70
CA ASN A 419 19.78 -8.50 -9.46
C ASN A 419 19.05 -9.49 -8.54
N TYR A 420 19.69 -9.91 -7.44
CA TYR A 420 19.06 -10.76 -6.44
C TYR A 420 17.89 -10.03 -5.74
N MET A 421 18.10 -8.79 -5.27
CA MET A 421 17.07 -7.97 -4.62
C MET A 421 15.91 -7.62 -5.55
N ALA A 422 16.17 -7.44 -6.86
CA ALA A 422 15.11 -7.21 -7.84
C ALA A 422 14.16 -8.42 -8.00
N HIS A 423 14.59 -9.62 -7.60
CA HIS A 423 13.88 -10.88 -7.83
C HIS A 423 13.49 -11.61 -6.53
N HIS A 424 13.87 -11.12 -5.36
CA HIS A 424 13.59 -11.74 -4.06
C HIS A 424 13.02 -10.74 -3.06
N ASP A 425 12.18 -11.23 -2.15
CA ASP A 425 11.66 -10.49 -1.01
C ASP A 425 12.75 -10.32 0.06
N GLU A 426 13.00 -9.09 0.49
CA GLU A 426 14.09 -8.78 1.42
C GLU A 426 13.90 -9.42 2.80
N LEU A 427 12.65 -9.61 3.24
CA LEU A 427 12.35 -10.14 4.57
C LEU A 427 12.56 -11.66 4.66
N THR A 428 12.01 -12.39 3.68
CA THR A 428 11.96 -13.87 3.68
C THR A 428 12.99 -14.53 2.77
N GLN A 429 13.68 -13.73 1.92
CA GLN A 429 14.61 -14.21 0.89
C GLN A 429 13.97 -15.16 -0.14
N LEU A 430 12.63 -15.20 -0.18
CA LEU A 430 11.88 -15.94 -1.17
C LEU A 430 11.83 -15.18 -2.49
N PRO A 431 11.67 -15.87 -3.64
CA PRO A 431 11.22 -15.26 -4.88
C PRO A 431 10.09 -14.25 -4.65
N ASN A 432 10.24 -13.05 -5.21
CA ASN A 432 9.21 -12.03 -5.18
C ASN A 432 8.22 -12.23 -6.34
N ARG A 433 7.25 -11.31 -6.44
CA ARG A 433 6.22 -11.32 -7.49
C ARG A 433 6.80 -11.35 -8.91
N GLU A 434 7.90 -10.66 -9.16
CA GLU A 434 8.51 -10.58 -10.50
C GLU A 434 9.17 -11.91 -10.90
N LEU A 435 9.94 -12.52 -9.98
CA LEU A 435 10.54 -13.83 -10.25
C LEU A 435 9.48 -14.93 -10.37
N LEU A 436 8.42 -14.89 -9.56
CA LEU A 436 7.28 -15.80 -9.68
C LEU A 436 6.63 -15.69 -11.06
N LYS A 437 6.31 -14.47 -11.51
CA LYS A 437 5.73 -14.22 -12.84
C LYS A 437 6.59 -14.82 -13.94
N ASN A 438 7.90 -14.58 -13.91
CA ASN A 438 8.83 -15.12 -14.89
C ASN A 438 8.81 -16.66 -14.90
N ARG A 439 8.72 -17.31 -13.73
CA ARG A 439 8.61 -18.77 -13.62
C ARG A 439 7.29 -19.30 -14.17
N VAL A 440 6.14 -18.71 -13.79
CA VAL A 440 4.82 -19.15 -14.29
C VAL A 440 4.72 -18.97 -15.81
N VAL A 441 5.18 -17.85 -16.35
CA VAL A 441 5.20 -17.59 -17.80
C VAL A 441 6.10 -18.60 -18.53
N LEU A 442 7.22 -19.00 -17.92
CA LEU A 442 8.08 -20.04 -18.49
C LEU A 442 7.37 -21.38 -18.56
N GLU A 443 6.70 -21.80 -17.48
CA GLU A 443 5.96 -23.08 -17.46
C GLU A 443 4.80 -23.09 -18.46
N LEU A 444 4.05 -21.99 -18.57
CA LEU A 444 3.01 -21.83 -19.59
C LEU A 444 3.55 -21.89 -21.03
N LYS A 445 4.81 -21.51 -21.28
CA LYS A 445 5.45 -21.62 -22.60
C LYS A 445 5.96 -23.03 -22.90
N GLN A 446 6.46 -23.75 -21.89
CA GLN A 446 6.94 -25.13 -22.05
C GLN A 446 5.79 -26.12 -22.35
N GLU A 447 4.55 -25.74 -22.03
CA GLU A 447 3.31 -26.44 -22.37
C GLU A 447 3.20 -26.82 -23.85
N VAL A 448 3.59 -25.91 -24.76
CA VAL A 448 3.48 -26.12 -26.21
C VAL A 448 4.30 -27.34 -26.68
N SER A 449 5.30 -27.75 -25.89
CA SER A 449 6.21 -28.86 -26.20
C SER A 449 5.85 -30.16 -25.46
N ASN A 450 5.46 -30.09 -24.17
CA ASN A 450 5.57 -31.25 -23.27
C ASN A 450 4.26 -31.75 -22.62
N LYS A 451 3.10 -31.12 -22.83
CA LYS A 451 1.78 -31.52 -22.27
C LYS A 451 1.66 -31.62 -20.73
N TYR A 452 2.67 -31.22 -19.96
CA TYR A 452 2.62 -31.31 -18.49
C TYR A 452 1.65 -30.31 -17.86
N GLN A 453 1.04 -30.74 -16.76
CA GLN A 453 0.23 -29.91 -15.87
C GLN A 453 1.06 -29.40 -14.69
N ASN A 454 0.76 -28.20 -14.23
CA ASN A 454 1.36 -27.59 -13.06
C ASN A 454 0.25 -27.12 -12.10
N ALA A 455 0.59 -26.92 -10.84
CA ALA A 455 -0.34 -26.36 -9.86
C ALA A 455 0.24 -25.11 -9.21
N LEU A 456 -0.65 -24.16 -8.89
CA LEU A 456 -0.33 -23.00 -8.09
C LEU A 456 -1.24 -23.00 -6.86
N LEU A 457 -0.65 -22.90 -5.68
CA LEU A 457 -1.34 -22.75 -4.41
C LEU A 457 -1.12 -21.32 -3.94
N PHE A 458 -2.19 -20.57 -3.77
CA PHE A 458 -2.22 -19.23 -3.20
C PHE A 458 -2.58 -19.35 -1.72
N ILE A 459 -1.69 -18.88 -0.85
CA ILE A 459 -1.80 -19.03 0.60
C ILE A 459 -1.88 -17.64 1.22
N ASP A 460 -2.89 -17.40 2.03
CA ASP A 460 -3.06 -16.18 2.82
C ASP A 460 -3.14 -16.53 4.30
N LEU A 461 -2.38 -15.85 5.14
CA LEU A 461 -2.37 -16.09 6.58
C LEU A 461 -3.56 -15.40 7.26
N ASP A 462 -4.46 -16.21 7.84
CA ASP A 462 -5.68 -15.69 8.45
C ASP A 462 -5.34 -14.82 9.67
N TYR A 463 -5.99 -13.65 9.74
CA TYR A 463 -5.85 -12.70 10.86
C TYR A 463 -4.41 -12.25 11.14
N PHE A 464 -3.50 -12.29 10.16
CA PHE A 464 -2.11 -11.82 10.34
C PHE A 464 -2.04 -10.37 10.86
N LYS A 465 -2.98 -9.52 10.42
CA LYS A 465 -3.11 -8.15 10.93
C LYS A 465 -3.27 -8.09 12.45
N ASN A 466 -4.02 -9.00 13.05
CA ASN A 466 -4.21 -9.05 14.50
C ASN A 466 -2.89 -9.30 15.24
N VAL A 467 -1.97 -10.08 14.64
CA VAL A 467 -0.63 -10.29 15.20
C VAL A 467 0.17 -9.00 15.18
N ASN A 468 0.15 -8.26 14.06
CA ASN A 468 0.81 -6.96 13.96
C ASN A 468 0.23 -5.94 14.95
N ASP A 469 -1.09 -5.89 15.06
CA ASP A 469 -1.78 -4.93 15.92
C ASP A 469 -1.57 -5.27 17.42
N SER A 470 -1.45 -6.56 17.77
CA SER A 470 -1.31 -7.01 19.16
C SER A 470 0.14 -7.08 19.65
N LEU A 471 1.09 -7.49 18.79
CA LEU A 471 2.49 -7.76 19.17
C LEU A 471 3.51 -6.88 18.44
N GLY A 472 3.05 -6.03 17.52
CA GLY A 472 3.87 -5.13 16.72
C GLY A 472 4.44 -5.76 15.45
N HIS A 473 4.83 -4.91 14.49
CA HIS A 473 5.34 -5.33 13.19
C HIS A 473 6.59 -6.23 13.25
N ALA A 474 7.46 -6.05 14.24
CA ALA A 474 8.64 -6.92 14.39
C ALA A 474 8.26 -8.38 14.67
N ALA A 475 7.17 -8.63 15.40
CA ALA A 475 6.66 -9.97 15.63
C ALA A 475 6.04 -10.55 14.36
N GLY A 476 5.31 -9.73 13.59
CA GLY A 476 4.81 -10.13 12.26
C GLY A 476 5.93 -10.48 11.29
N ASP A 477 7.02 -9.71 11.26
CA ASP A 477 8.18 -9.99 10.42
C ASP A 477 8.86 -11.32 10.79
N GLN A 478 8.99 -11.60 12.10
CA GLN A 478 9.51 -12.87 12.57
C GLN A 478 8.58 -14.03 12.22
N LEU A 479 7.26 -13.84 12.33
CA LEU A 479 6.26 -14.82 11.93
C LEU A 479 6.41 -15.16 10.44
N LEU A 480 6.46 -14.15 9.56
CA LEU A 480 6.62 -14.34 8.11
C LEU A 480 7.89 -15.13 7.76
N ARG A 481 9.01 -14.89 8.46
CA ARG A 481 10.23 -15.69 8.30
C ARG A 481 10.03 -17.15 8.67
N ILE A 482 9.39 -17.43 9.81
CA ILE A 482 9.11 -18.81 10.25
C ILE A 482 8.20 -19.54 9.25
N ILE A 483 7.14 -18.86 8.80
CA ILE A 483 6.21 -19.37 7.79
C ILE A 483 6.94 -19.66 6.47
N SER A 484 7.85 -18.77 6.04
CA SER A 484 8.63 -18.98 4.82
C SER A 484 9.49 -20.25 4.87
N GLU A 485 10.10 -20.55 6.02
CA GLU A 485 10.91 -21.76 6.20
C GLU A 485 10.05 -23.03 6.29
N ARG A 486 8.88 -22.97 6.95
CA ARG A 486 7.91 -24.07 6.97
C ARG A 486 7.46 -24.42 5.54
N LEU A 487 7.05 -23.43 4.76
CA LEU A 487 6.62 -23.63 3.37
C LEU A 487 7.75 -24.19 2.49
N LYS A 488 8.99 -23.72 2.65
CA LYS A 488 10.16 -24.29 1.94
C LYS A 488 10.39 -25.75 2.27
N SER A 489 10.13 -26.18 3.51
CA SER A 489 10.37 -27.55 3.95
C SER A 489 9.37 -28.58 3.39
N ILE A 490 8.20 -28.10 2.93
CA ILE A 490 7.12 -28.96 2.42
C ILE A 490 7.32 -29.29 0.93
N VAL A 491 7.93 -28.37 0.17
CA VAL A 491 8.04 -28.50 -1.28
C VAL A 491 9.40 -29.05 -1.72
N SER A 492 9.46 -29.62 -2.93
CA SER A 492 10.70 -30.14 -3.48
C SER A 492 11.61 -29.02 -4.00
N SER A 493 12.87 -29.34 -4.30
CA SER A 493 13.82 -28.37 -4.88
C SER A 493 13.45 -27.89 -6.28
N LYS A 494 12.53 -28.59 -6.98
CA LYS A 494 12.01 -28.18 -8.30
C LYS A 494 10.91 -27.14 -8.17
N ASP A 495 10.20 -27.14 -7.05
CA ASP A 495 9.08 -26.24 -6.79
C ASP A 495 9.55 -24.86 -6.40
N THR A 496 8.61 -23.92 -6.34
CA THR A 496 8.89 -22.54 -5.99
C THR A 496 7.98 -22.08 -4.89
N VAL A 497 8.57 -21.68 -3.75
CA VAL A 497 7.90 -20.86 -2.75
C VAL A 497 8.17 -19.40 -3.09
N ALA A 498 7.15 -18.56 -3.10
CA ALA A 498 7.27 -17.12 -3.34
C ALA A 498 6.46 -16.35 -2.30
N ARG A 499 6.87 -15.11 -2.01
CA ARG A 499 6.07 -14.15 -1.24
C ARG A 499 5.75 -12.98 -2.14
N ILE A 500 4.46 -12.71 -2.35
CA ILE A 500 4.02 -11.66 -3.29
C ILE A 500 3.79 -10.31 -2.62
N GLY A 501 3.53 -10.31 -1.31
CA GLY A 501 3.37 -9.11 -0.48
C GLY A 501 2.61 -9.43 0.80
N GLY A 502 2.75 -8.60 1.84
CA GLY A 502 2.01 -8.77 3.09
C GLY A 502 2.16 -10.17 3.71
N ASP A 503 1.02 -10.83 3.88
CA ASP A 503 0.78 -12.19 4.38
C ASP A 503 0.53 -13.24 3.29
N GLU A 504 0.75 -12.88 2.03
CA GLU A 504 0.44 -13.73 0.88
C GLU A 504 1.69 -14.49 0.37
N PHE A 505 1.55 -15.81 0.32
CA PHE A 505 2.55 -16.74 -0.20
C PHE A 505 2.00 -17.54 -1.38
N ILE A 506 2.90 -17.98 -2.26
CA ILE A 506 2.55 -18.83 -3.39
C ILE A 506 3.48 -20.03 -3.45
N LEU A 507 2.90 -21.22 -3.63
CA LEU A 507 3.61 -22.42 -4.03
C LEU A 507 3.31 -22.72 -5.49
N LEU A 508 4.34 -22.72 -6.33
CA LEU A 508 4.26 -23.21 -7.71
C LEU A 508 4.88 -24.59 -7.75
N LEU A 509 4.03 -25.59 -8.00
CA LEU A 509 4.40 -26.99 -8.10
C LEU A 509 4.69 -27.34 -9.55
N LYS A 510 5.94 -27.72 -9.82
CA LYS A 510 6.39 -28.08 -11.16
C LYS A 510 6.39 -29.58 -11.30
N THR A 511 5.63 -30.09 -12.25
CA THR A 511 5.48 -31.54 -12.39
C THR A 511 5.70 -32.03 -13.81
N GLU A 512 5.91 -33.33 -13.91
CA GLU A 512 6.00 -34.07 -15.17
C GLU A 512 4.69 -34.87 -15.41
N TYR A 513 3.60 -34.52 -14.71
CA TYR A 513 2.31 -35.18 -14.85
C TYR A 513 1.58 -34.69 -16.10
N GLU A 514 1.14 -35.61 -16.96
CA GLU A 514 0.30 -35.28 -18.12
C GLU A 514 -1.19 -35.22 -17.78
N ASN A 515 -1.61 -35.96 -16.75
CA ASN A 515 -3.02 -36.09 -16.38
C ASN A 515 -3.41 -35.12 -15.26
N TYR A 516 -4.65 -34.61 -15.35
CA TYR A 516 -5.24 -33.72 -14.35
C TYR A 516 -5.36 -34.39 -12.97
N SER A 517 -5.72 -35.67 -12.92
CA SER A 517 -5.94 -36.38 -11.65
C SER A 517 -4.69 -36.42 -10.79
N ASP A 518 -3.54 -36.71 -11.40
CA ASP A 518 -2.28 -36.92 -10.68
C ASP A 518 -1.76 -35.60 -10.07
N ILE A 519 -1.81 -34.51 -10.85
CA ILE A 519 -1.44 -33.18 -10.33
C ILE A 519 -2.44 -32.68 -9.27
N TYR A 520 -3.72 -33.01 -9.41
CA TYR A 520 -4.74 -32.64 -8.44
C TYR A 520 -4.53 -33.31 -7.09
N GLU A 521 -4.24 -34.60 -7.08
CA GLU A 521 -3.93 -35.35 -5.86
C GLU A 521 -2.67 -34.79 -5.20
N HIS A 522 -1.59 -34.61 -5.98
CA HIS A 522 -0.34 -34.05 -5.47
C HIS A 522 -0.49 -32.62 -4.90
N ALA A 523 -1.22 -31.75 -5.59
CA ALA A 523 -1.46 -30.38 -5.12
C ALA A 523 -2.28 -30.36 -3.82
N ASN A 524 -3.24 -31.27 -3.68
CA ASN A 524 -3.99 -31.42 -2.43
C ASN A 524 -3.11 -31.94 -1.29
N GLU A 525 -2.26 -32.93 -1.52
CA GLU A 525 -1.32 -33.43 -0.50
C GLU A 525 -0.40 -32.32 0.02
N VAL A 526 0.16 -31.53 -0.90
CA VAL A 526 1.01 -30.39 -0.54
C VAL A 526 0.22 -29.31 0.21
N ALA A 527 -1.02 -29.02 -0.20
CA ALA A 527 -1.86 -28.05 0.48
C ALA A 527 -2.23 -28.49 1.91
N HIS A 528 -2.56 -29.77 2.12
CA HIS A 528 -2.83 -30.30 3.46
C HIS A 528 -1.58 -30.26 4.34
N SER A 529 -0.42 -30.66 3.79
CA SER A 529 0.86 -30.58 4.49
C SER A 529 1.22 -29.14 4.87
N ALA A 530 0.92 -28.18 4.00
CA ALA A 530 1.07 -26.75 4.29
C ALA A 530 0.13 -26.32 5.41
N LEU A 531 -1.16 -26.63 5.33
CA LEU A 531 -2.13 -26.26 6.34
C LEU A 531 -1.74 -26.80 7.72
N GLU A 532 -1.39 -28.08 7.81
CA GLU A 532 -0.94 -28.73 9.05
C GLU A 532 0.31 -28.04 9.61
N SER A 533 1.35 -27.84 8.79
CA SER A 533 2.58 -27.16 9.24
C SER A 533 2.33 -25.74 9.72
N LEU A 534 1.42 -25.00 9.09
CA LEU A 534 1.12 -23.62 9.47
C LEU A 534 0.38 -23.54 10.81
N THR A 535 -0.49 -24.53 11.12
CA THR A 535 -1.25 -24.59 12.38
C THR A 535 -0.43 -24.98 13.62
N GLU A 536 0.79 -25.49 13.44
CA GLU A 536 1.69 -25.80 14.55
C GLU A 536 2.07 -24.54 15.36
N LYS A 537 2.14 -24.67 16.68
CA LYS A 537 2.55 -23.61 17.61
C LYS A 537 3.83 -22.90 17.17
N ILE A 538 3.80 -21.57 17.15
CA ILE A 538 4.93 -20.69 16.87
C ILE A 538 5.27 -19.89 18.13
N VAL A 539 6.55 -19.85 18.52
CA VAL A 539 7.00 -19.08 19.69
C VAL A 539 7.69 -17.80 19.25
N ILE A 540 7.11 -16.64 19.57
CA ILE A 540 7.68 -15.31 19.29
C ILE A 540 7.69 -14.51 20.59
N ASN A 541 8.85 -13.99 20.99
CA ASN A 541 9.01 -13.19 22.21
C ASN A 541 8.42 -13.83 23.48
N ARG A 542 8.49 -15.18 23.58
CA ARG A 542 7.91 -15.99 24.67
C ARG A 542 6.38 -16.07 24.69
N HIS A 543 5.70 -15.63 23.64
CA HIS A 543 4.28 -15.85 23.41
C HIS A 543 4.06 -17.05 22.50
N ASP A 544 3.07 -17.86 22.83
CA ASP A 544 2.59 -18.95 22.00
C ASP A 544 1.56 -18.41 21.01
N LEU A 545 1.85 -18.54 19.72
CA LEU A 545 1.01 -18.10 18.62
C LEU A 545 0.53 -19.31 17.81
N PHE A 546 -0.75 -19.25 17.46
CA PHE A 546 -1.39 -20.18 16.54
C PHE A 546 -1.94 -19.34 15.39
N ILE A 547 -1.54 -19.66 14.16
CA ILE A 547 -2.04 -19.00 12.96
C ILE A 547 -2.59 -20.06 12.03
N THR A 548 -3.67 -19.70 11.33
CA THR A 548 -4.26 -20.54 10.29
C THR A 548 -4.03 -19.90 8.93
N ALA A 549 -4.30 -20.64 7.85
CA ALA A 549 -4.19 -20.09 6.51
C ALA A 549 -5.35 -20.56 5.63
N SER A 550 -5.68 -19.73 4.65
CA SER A 550 -6.64 -20.07 3.61
C SER A 550 -5.88 -20.32 2.31
N ILE A 551 -6.09 -21.49 1.69
CA ILE A 551 -5.33 -21.96 0.53
C ILE A 551 -6.24 -22.14 -0.69
N GLY A 552 -5.93 -21.42 -1.77
CA GLY A 552 -6.56 -21.56 -3.08
C GLY A 552 -5.68 -22.35 -4.04
N ILE A 553 -6.21 -23.41 -4.66
CA ILE A 553 -5.47 -24.23 -5.62
C ILE A 553 -5.98 -23.98 -7.04
N ILE A 554 -5.07 -23.80 -7.98
CA ILE A 554 -5.37 -23.84 -9.41
C ILE A 554 -4.41 -24.77 -10.14
N ILE A 555 -4.96 -25.59 -11.03
CA ILE A 555 -4.21 -26.41 -11.99
C ILE A 555 -4.19 -25.72 -13.34
N PHE A 556 -3.01 -25.57 -13.94
CA PHE A 556 -2.82 -24.96 -15.26
C PHE A 556 -1.90 -25.85 -16.12
N PRO A 557 -2.10 -25.88 -17.44
CA PRO A 557 -2.95 -25.01 -18.26
C PRO A 557 -4.46 -25.32 -18.23
N TYR A 558 -4.90 -26.37 -17.50
CA TYR A 558 -6.30 -26.82 -17.50
C TYR A 558 -7.31 -25.69 -17.22
N HIS A 559 -7.13 -24.92 -16.14
CA HIS A 559 -8.04 -23.85 -15.78
C HIS A 559 -7.68 -22.47 -16.33
N ALA A 560 -6.42 -22.25 -16.75
CA ALA A 560 -5.91 -20.93 -17.11
C ALA A 560 -4.71 -21.03 -18.05
N ARG A 561 -4.57 -20.09 -19.01
CA ARG A 561 -3.49 -20.10 -20.00
C ARG A 561 -2.61 -18.85 -20.00
N THR A 562 -2.91 -17.89 -19.14
CA THR A 562 -2.09 -16.69 -18.93
C THR A 562 -1.72 -16.55 -17.46
N TYR A 563 -0.63 -15.84 -17.17
CA TYR A 563 -0.24 -15.56 -15.79
C TYR A 563 -1.35 -14.82 -15.04
N GLU A 564 -1.99 -13.86 -15.69
CA GLU A 564 -3.08 -13.07 -15.12
C GLU A 564 -4.28 -13.95 -14.75
N GLU A 565 -4.67 -14.89 -15.61
CA GLU A 565 -5.75 -15.84 -15.31
C GLU A 565 -5.39 -16.81 -14.19
N VAL A 566 -4.15 -17.32 -14.17
CA VAL A 566 -3.68 -18.24 -13.11
C VAL A 566 -3.78 -17.55 -11.76
N MET A 567 -3.23 -16.34 -11.66
CA MET A 567 -3.24 -15.57 -10.42
C MET A 567 -4.67 -15.20 -9.98
N GLN A 568 -5.49 -14.69 -10.90
CA GLN A 568 -6.87 -14.30 -10.59
C GLN A 568 -7.69 -15.47 -10.08
N LYS A 569 -7.62 -16.63 -10.73
CA LYS A 569 -8.42 -17.79 -10.37
C LYS A 569 -7.91 -18.49 -9.11
N ALA A 570 -6.60 -18.44 -8.84
CA ALA A 570 -6.02 -18.90 -7.57
C ALA A 570 -6.50 -18.06 -6.39
N ASP A 571 -6.52 -16.73 -6.56
CA ASP A 571 -7.03 -15.77 -5.57
C ASP A 571 -8.53 -16.01 -5.28
N ILE A 572 -9.34 -16.22 -6.33
CA ILE A 572 -10.76 -16.60 -6.20
C ILE A 572 -10.94 -17.88 -5.38
N ALA A 573 -10.12 -18.90 -5.62
CA ALA A 573 -10.18 -20.13 -4.85
C ALA A 573 -9.78 -19.89 -3.39
N MET A 574 -8.74 -19.10 -3.12
CA MET A 574 -8.31 -18.75 -1.76
C MET A 574 -9.39 -17.96 -1.02
N TYR A 575 -10.03 -17.00 -1.68
CA TYR A 575 -11.19 -16.28 -1.15
C TYR A 575 -12.33 -17.24 -0.81
N GLN A 576 -12.60 -18.22 -1.66
CA GLN A 576 -13.62 -19.23 -1.40
C GLN A 576 -13.30 -20.09 -0.17
N ALA A 577 -12.01 -20.36 0.09
CA ALA A 577 -11.58 -21.00 1.34
C ALA A 577 -11.85 -20.11 2.55
N LYS A 578 -11.56 -18.81 2.47
CA LYS A 578 -11.91 -17.83 3.53
C LYS A 578 -13.41 -17.80 3.80
N ALA A 579 -14.22 -17.72 2.76
CA ALA A 579 -15.69 -17.65 2.85
C ALA A 579 -16.33 -18.94 3.40
N ARG A 580 -15.62 -20.07 3.40
CA ARG A 580 -16.06 -21.36 3.98
C ARG A 580 -15.66 -21.53 5.46
N GLY A 581 -15.15 -20.48 6.10
CA GLY A 581 -14.76 -20.50 7.51
C GLY A 581 -13.26 -20.37 7.78
N ARG A 582 -12.45 -20.04 6.75
CA ARG A 582 -10.98 -19.94 6.83
C ARG A 582 -10.33 -21.28 7.21
N ASN A 583 -9.02 -21.29 7.48
CA ASN A 583 -8.25 -22.50 7.84
C ASN A 583 -8.57 -23.71 6.95
N GLY A 584 -8.54 -23.52 5.63
CA GLY A 584 -9.08 -24.50 4.70
C GLY A 584 -8.53 -24.36 3.30
N ILE A 585 -8.87 -25.36 2.48
CA ILE A 585 -8.39 -25.50 1.11
C ILE A 585 -9.59 -25.42 0.17
N ALA A 586 -9.47 -24.68 -0.92
CA ALA A 586 -10.43 -24.70 -2.01
C ALA A 586 -9.70 -24.80 -3.35
N VAL A 587 -10.16 -25.72 -4.19
CA VAL A 587 -9.65 -25.87 -5.56
C VAL A 587 -10.55 -25.07 -6.48
N PHE A 588 -9.96 -24.29 -7.40
CA PHE A 588 -10.72 -23.48 -8.34
C PHE A 588 -11.71 -24.32 -9.14
N GLU A 589 -12.98 -23.93 -9.08
CA GLU A 589 -14.04 -24.42 -9.94
C GLU A 589 -14.68 -23.24 -10.67
N PRO A 590 -15.10 -23.38 -11.95
CA PRO A 590 -15.71 -22.29 -12.70
C PRO A 590 -16.89 -21.61 -11.99
N LYS A 591 -17.65 -22.36 -11.19
CA LYS A 591 -18.79 -21.85 -10.41
C LYS A 591 -18.39 -20.81 -9.35
N MET A 592 -17.16 -20.88 -8.82
CA MET A 592 -16.66 -19.92 -7.82
C MET A 592 -16.59 -18.49 -8.38
N TYR A 593 -16.29 -18.35 -9.67
CA TYR A 593 -16.29 -17.05 -10.34
C TYR A 593 -17.70 -16.43 -10.36
N GLU A 594 -18.73 -17.24 -10.62
CA GLU A 594 -20.11 -16.78 -10.58
C GLU A 594 -20.54 -16.40 -9.16
N ASP A 595 -20.13 -17.16 -8.15
CA ASP A 595 -20.50 -16.90 -6.75
C ASP A 595 -19.91 -15.57 -6.23
N ILE A 596 -18.67 -15.22 -6.63
CA ILE A 596 -18.07 -13.91 -6.30
C ILE A 596 -18.82 -12.76 -7.00
N LEU A 597 -19.14 -12.91 -8.28
CA LEU A 597 -19.92 -11.90 -9.00
C LEU A 597 -21.31 -11.71 -8.38
N ARG A 598 -21.96 -12.81 -8.00
CA ARG A 598 -23.25 -12.77 -7.29
C ARG A 598 -23.12 -12.07 -5.95
N HIS A 599 -22.05 -12.32 -5.19
CA HIS A 599 -21.80 -11.67 -3.91
C HIS A 599 -21.59 -10.16 -4.08
N HIS A 600 -20.78 -9.71 -5.05
CA HIS A 600 -20.63 -8.28 -5.33
C HIS A 600 -21.94 -7.62 -5.76
N GLN A 601 -22.74 -8.31 -6.59
CA GLN A 601 -24.06 -7.83 -6.97
C GLN A 601 -24.98 -7.74 -5.76
N LEU A 602 -24.93 -8.71 -4.84
CA LEU A 602 -25.72 -8.74 -3.61
C LEU A 602 -25.41 -7.54 -2.70
N VAL A 603 -24.13 -7.20 -2.51
CA VAL A 603 -23.71 -6.01 -1.74
C VAL A 603 -24.19 -4.72 -2.42
N SER A 604 -24.08 -4.64 -3.75
CA SER A 604 -24.59 -3.50 -4.54
C SER A 604 -26.10 -3.33 -4.42
N ASP A 605 -26.84 -4.44 -4.48
CA ASP A 605 -28.29 -4.45 -4.31
C ASP A 605 -28.69 -4.08 -2.86
N LEU A 606 -27.94 -4.54 -1.84
CA LEU A 606 -28.15 -4.18 -0.43
C LEU A 606 -28.03 -2.67 -0.20
N HIS A 607 -26.99 -2.04 -0.78
CA HIS A 607 -26.80 -0.60 -0.71
C HIS A 607 -28.00 0.17 -1.27
N LYS A 608 -28.55 -0.26 -2.41
CA LYS A 608 -29.74 0.37 -3.01
C LYS A 608 -30.98 0.15 -2.16
N SER A 609 -31.19 -1.07 -1.66
CA SER A 609 -32.35 -1.40 -0.85
C SER A 609 -32.37 -0.72 0.51
N LEU A 610 -31.23 -0.26 1.03
CA LEU A 610 -31.17 0.62 2.19
C LEU A 610 -31.75 2.02 1.92
N GLU A 611 -31.67 2.51 0.68
CA GLU A 611 -32.28 3.79 0.29
C GLU A 611 -33.80 3.64 0.06
N THR A 612 -34.23 2.52 -0.51
CA THR A 612 -35.65 2.24 -0.82
C THR A 612 -36.41 1.54 0.30
N MET A 613 -35.71 1.06 1.33
CA MET A 613 -36.25 0.30 2.47
C MET A 613 -37.06 -0.94 2.04
N ASP A 614 -36.50 -1.76 1.15
CA ASP A 614 -37.14 -2.99 0.61
C ASP A 614 -37.18 -4.18 1.61
N PHE A 615 -37.01 -3.91 2.89
CA PHE A 615 -37.00 -4.90 3.95
C PHE A 615 -38.37 -5.03 4.60
N TYR A 616 -38.69 -6.22 5.09
CA TYR A 616 -39.87 -6.46 5.92
C TYR A 616 -39.56 -7.49 7.02
N ILE A 617 -40.39 -7.52 8.05
CA ILE A 617 -40.20 -8.41 9.20
C ILE A 617 -41.30 -9.47 9.22
N GLN A 618 -40.89 -10.72 9.36
CA GLN A 618 -41.77 -11.82 9.76
C GLN A 618 -41.50 -12.15 11.22
N TYR A 619 -42.51 -12.64 11.93
CA TYR A 619 -42.45 -12.98 13.33
C TYR A 619 -42.72 -14.47 13.50
N GLN A 620 -41.85 -15.19 14.19
CA GLN A 620 -42.06 -16.59 14.51
C GLN A 620 -42.48 -16.74 15.98
N PRO A 621 -43.57 -17.46 16.28
CA PRO A 621 -44.03 -17.59 17.66
C PRO A 621 -43.17 -18.56 18.47
N GLN A 622 -42.95 -18.17 19.72
CA GLN A 622 -42.33 -18.97 20.77
C GLN A 622 -43.42 -19.50 21.70
N MET A 623 -43.33 -20.77 22.04
CA MET A 623 -44.33 -21.52 22.83
C MET A 623 -43.75 -22.02 24.14
N SER A 624 -44.59 -22.25 25.14
CA SER A 624 -44.19 -22.84 26.43
C SER A 624 -45.15 -23.92 26.91
N GLY A 625 -44.59 -24.90 27.61
CA GLY A 625 -45.28 -25.99 28.29
C GLY A 625 -45.86 -27.05 27.35
N ALA A 626 -46.40 -28.12 27.94
CA ALA A 626 -46.91 -29.25 27.18
C ALA A 626 -48.10 -28.93 26.24
N LYS A 627 -48.81 -27.82 26.52
CA LYS A 627 -49.93 -27.34 25.69
C LYS A 627 -49.50 -26.33 24.61
N ALA A 628 -48.21 -25.97 24.56
CA ALA A 628 -47.67 -24.97 23.66
C ALA A 628 -48.42 -23.62 23.76
N ASP A 629 -48.47 -23.08 24.98
CA ASP A 629 -49.04 -21.75 25.22
C ASP A 629 -48.11 -20.68 24.64
N PHE A 630 -48.68 -19.70 23.93
CA PHE A 630 -47.93 -18.62 23.28
C PHE A 630 -47.31 -17.66 24.31
N ILE A 631 -46.00 -17.40 24.18
CA ILE A 631 -45.24 -16.56 25.13
C ILE A 631 -44.57 -15.33 24.51
N GLY A 632 -44.14 -15.42 23.25
CA GLY A 632 -43.27 -14.42 22.63
C GLY A 632 -43.10 -14.64 21.13
N LEU A 633 -42.33 -13.77 20.50
CA LEU A 633 -42.08 -13.79 19.06
C LEU A 633 -40.59 -13.58 18.80
N GLU A 634 -40.05 -14.18 17.75
CA GLU A 634 -38.76 -13.80 17.18
C GLU A 634 -38.97 -13.00 15.89
N ALA A 635 -38.36 -11.82 15.81
CA ALA A 635 -38.39 -10.96 14.64
C ALA A 635 -37.30 -11.36 13.65
N LEU A 636 -37.74 -11.78 12.46
CA LEU A 636 -36.91 -12.30 11.40
C LEU A 636 -37.01 -11.39 10.18
N ILE A 637 -35.91 -10.69 9.88
CA ILE A 637 -35.82 -9.84 8.70
C ILE A 637 -35.92 -10.66 7.41
N ARG A 638 -36.59 -10.08 6.42
CA ARG A 638 -36.69 -10.57 5.05
C ARG A 638 -36.40 -9.44 4.09
N TRP A 639 -35.85 -9.78 2.94
CA TRP A 639 -35.53 -8.82 1.90
C TRP A 639 -36.17 -9.24 0.58
N ASN A 640 -36.96 -8.31 0.01
CA ASN A 640 -37.61 -8.49 -1.28
C ASN A 640 -37.48 -7.21 -2.10
N SER A 641 -36.57 -7.20 -3.07
CA SER A 641 -36.45 -6.07 -3.98
C SER A 641 -37.46 -6.22 -5.12
N ASP A 642 -38.31 -5.21 -5.28
CA ASP A 642 -39.24 -5.02 -6.39
C ASP A 642 -40.14 -6.24 -6.72
N LYS A 643 -40.72 -6.85 -5.68
CA LYS A 643 -41.78 -7.89 -5.70
C LYS A 643 -41.47 -9.22 -6.42
N GLU A 644 -40.39 -9.33 -7.20
CA GLU A 644 -40.05 -10.54 -7.97
C GLU A 644 -38.79 -11.27 -7.48
N LYS A 645 -37.97 -10.67 -6.59
CA LYS A 645 -36.70 -11.27 -6.15
C LYS A 645 -36.62 -11.38 -4.63
N ILE A 646 -36.79 -12.60 -4.13
CA ILE A 646 -36.61 -12.96 -2.72
C ILE A 646 -35.14 -13.34 -2.50
N TYR A 647 -34.47 -12.66 -1.58
CA TYR A 647 -33.09 -12.97 -1.22
C TYR A 647 -33.02 -13.95 -0.05
N SER A 648 -32.02 -14.84 -0.07
CA SER A 648 -31.74 -15.72 1.06
C SER A 648 -31.25 -14.91 2.25
N THR A 649 -31.86 -15.13 3.43
CA THR A 649 -31.53 -14.41 4.66
C THR A 649 -30.07 -14.62 5.06
N SER A 650 -29.57 -15.86 4.99
CA SER A 650 -28.17 -16.16 5.29
C SER A 650 -27.20 -15.41 4.38
N ASP A 651 -27.52 -15.32 3.08
CA ASP A 651 -26.61 -14.75 2.10
C ASP A 651 -26.50 -13.24 2.24
N PHE A 652 -27.63 -12.54 2.42
CA PHE A 652 -27.59 -11.08 2.54
C PHE A 652 -27.13 -10.62 3.92
N ILE A 653 -27.41 -11.36 5.00
CA ILE A 653 -26.88 -11.03 6.33
C ILE A 653 -25.36 -11.15 6.30
N ARG A 654 -24.80 -12.25 5.77
CA ARG A 654 -23.34 -12.40 5.60
C ARG A 654 -22.75 -11.25 4.78
N ALA A 655 -23.36 -10.91 3.65
CA ALA A 655 -22.89 -9.80 2.82
C ALA A 655 -23.00 -8.45 3.54
N ALA A 656 -24.02 -8.23 4.37
CA ALA A 656 -24.18 -7.04 5.17
C ALA A 656 -23.13 -6.93 6.29
N GLU A 657 -22.77 -8.04 6.92
CA GLU A 657 -21.71 -8.08 7.94
C GLU A 657 -20.34 -7.79 7.33
N GLU A 658 -20.00 -8.46 6.22
CA GLU A 658 -18.72 -8.28 5.51
C GLU A 658 -18.54 -6.85 4.97
N SER A 659 -19.64 -6.18 4.60
CA SER A 659 -19.64 -4.79 4.11
C SER A 659 -19.88 -3.74 5.19
N GLY A 660 -20.17 -4.14 6.43
CA GLY A 660 -20.54 -3.24 7.53
C GLY A 660 -21.97 -2.65 7.43
N LEU A 661 -22.74 -3.00 6.39
CA LEU A 661 -24.14 -2.60 6.23
C LEU A 661 -25.10 -3.24 7.24
N ILE A 662 -24.65 -4.23 8.01
CA ILE A 662 -25.47 -4.84 9.06
C ILE A 662 -25.86 -3.83 10.15
N ILE A 663 -25.04 -2.82 10.42
CA ILE A 663 -25.31 -1.80 11.45
C ILE A 663 -26.58 -0.99 11.11
N PRO A 664 -26.67 -0.30 9.94
CA PRO A 664 -27.88 0.42 9.59
C PRO A 664 -29.11 -0.49 9.42
N ILE A 665 -28.94 -1.72 8.92
CA ILE A 665 -30.04 -2.70 8.82
C ILE A 665 -30.58 -3.04 10.21
N SER A 666 -29.70 -3.31 11.17
CA SER A 666 -30.11 -3.71 12.52
C SER A 666 -30.81 -2.57 13.25
N TYR A 667 -30.36 -1.32 13.06
CA TYR A 667 -31.10 -0.15 13.58
C TYR A 667 -32.51 -0.04 13.00
N TRP A 668 -32.65 -0.28 11.70
CA TRP A 668 -33.97 -0.31 11.07
C TRP A 668 -34.85 -1.42 11.65
N VAL A 669 -34.32 -2.64 11.83
CA VAL A 669 -35.06 -3.76 12.44
C VAL A 669 -35.55 -3.40 13.84
N ILE A 670 -34.67 -2.87 14.70
CA ILE A 670 -35.00 -2.45 16.06
C ILE A 670 -36.13 -1.43 16.05
N GLU A 671 -36.03 -0.39 15.21
CA GLU A 671 -37.06 0.64 15.12
C GLU A 671 -38.41 0.07 14.65
N GLN A 672 -38.42 -0.79 13.63
CA GLN A 672 -39.66 -1.41 13.13
C GLN A 672 -40.31 -2.32 14.16
N VAL A 673 -39.55 -3.12 14.92
CA VAL A 673 -40.08 -3.97 15.99
C VAL A 673 -40.71 -3.12 17.10
N ILE A 674 -40.04 -2.03 17.51
CA ILE A 674 -40.56 -1.13 18.55
C ILE A 674 -41.84 -0.43 18.07
N ILE A 675 -41.90 0.01 16.81
CA ILE A 675 -43.12 0.58 16.20
C ILE A 675 -44.24 -0.46 16.17
N GLN A 676 -43.94 -1.70 15.80
CA GLN A 676 -44.95 -2.77 15.75
C GLN A 676 -45.49 -3.09 17.16
N LEU A 677 -44.62 -3.17 18.17
CA LEU A 677 -45.01 -3.32 19.57
C LEU A 677 -45.90 -2.17 20.04
N GLN A 678 -45.61 -0.94 19.64
CA GLN A 678 -46.46 0.22 19.93
C GLN A 678 -47.84 0.05 19.32
N LYS A 679 -47.93 -0.31 18.04
CA LYS A 679 -49.20 -0.56 17.35
C LYS A 679 -50.02 -1.64 18.07
N TRP A 680 -49.37 -2.72 18.50
CA TRP A 680 -50.05 -3.75 19.30
C TRP A 680 -50.49 -3.24 20.67
N SER A 681 -49.69 -2.38 21.33
CA SER A 681 -50.03 -1.80 22.65
C SER A 681 -51.28 -0.93 22.64
N GLU A 682 -51.61 -0.33 21.49
CA GLU A 682 -52.80 0.49 21.32
C GLU A 682 -54.08 -0.36 21.21
N THR A 683 -53.96 -1.62 20.78
CA THR A 683 -55.09 -2.51 20.47
C THR A 683 -55.27 -3.62 21.51
N TYR A 684 -54.18 -4.17 22.05
CA TYR A 684 -54.17 -5.37 22.89
C TYR A 684 -53.61 -5.05 24.28
N LYS A 685 -54.25 -5.59 25.33
CA LYS A 685 -53.83 -5.35 26.73
C LYS A 685 -52.57 -6.12 27.12
N GLN A 686 -52.37 -7.30 26.55
CA GLN A 686 -51.23 -8.17 26.83
C GLN A 686 -50.37 -8.26 25.58
N LEU A 687 -49.10 -7.89 25.71
CA LEU A 687 -48.14 -7.88 24.62
C LEU A 687 -47.15 -9.03 24.76
N PRO A 688 -46.78 -9.69 23.66
CA PRO A 688 -45.67 -10.63 23.67
C PRO A 688 -44.35 -9.86 23.83
N PHE A 689 -43.33 -10.52 24.39
CA PHE A 689 -41.97 -10.06 24.16
C PHE A 689 -41.54 -10.38 22.72
N VAL A 690 -40.64 -9.58 22.17
CA VAL A 690 -40.10 -9.78 20.82
C VAL A 690 -38.59 -9.87 20.91
N THR A 691 -38.07 -10.97 20.38
CA THR A 691 -36.65 -11.29 20.26
C THR A 691 -36.10 -10.71 18.96
N ILE A 692 -34.94 -10.05 19.03
CA ILE A 692 -34.28 -9.39 17.89
C ILE A 692 -32.84 -9.87 17.82
N ASN A 693 -32.44 -10.39 16.66
CA ASN A 693 -31.07 -10.80 16.37
C ASN A 693 -30.15 -9.58 16.20
N ILE A 694 -28.98 -9.61 16.87
CA ILE A 694 -27.99 -8.54 16.87
C ILE A 694 -26.62 -9.07 16.46
N SER A 695 -25.97 -8.40 15.51
CA SER A 695 -24.61 -8.74 15.07
C SER A 695 -23.53 -8.18 16.01
N VAL A 696 -22.36 -8.83 16.04
CA VAL A 696 -21.18 -8.40 16.83
C VAL A 696 -20.79 -6.96 16.54
N LEU A 697 -20.79 -6.59 15.27
CA LEU A 697 -20.38 -5.27 14.80
C LEU A 697 -21.25 -4.17 15.42
N GLN A 698 -22.50 -4.49 15.78
CA GLN A 698 -23.41 -3.56 16.43
C GLN A 698 -23.21 -3.48 17.94
N LEU A 699 -22.74 -4.54 18.61
CA LEU A 699 -22.39 -4.49 20.03
C LEU A 699 -21.14 -3.62 20.30
N HIS A 700 -20.31 -3.42 19.27
CA HIS A 700 -19.17 -2.51 19.29
C HIS A 700 -19.55 -1.07 18.90
N ASP A 701 -20.81 -0.82 18.52
CA ASP A 701 -21.31 0.53 18.29
C ASP A 701 -21.63 1.21 19.63
N ASP A 702 -20.88 2.26 19.95
CA ASP A 702 -21.01 3.04 21.19
C ASP A 702 -22.41 3.66 21.39
N ASP A 703 -23.20 3.78 20.31
CA ASP A 703 -24.50 4.44 20.33
C ASP A 703 -25.71 3.49 20.43
N ILE A 704 -25.53 2.16 20.33
CA ILE A 704 -26.67 1.20 20.33
C ILE A 704 -27.55 1.35 21.59
N VAL A 705 -26.91 1.43 22.77
CA VAL A 705 -27.59 1.57 24.06
C VAL A 705 -28.38 2.88 24.12
N LYS A 706 -27.80 3.97 23.62
CA LYS A 706 -28.44 5.30 23.62
C LYS A 706 -29.64 5.30 22.68
N TYR A 707 -29.49 4.72 21.50
CA TYR A 707 -30.53 4.66 20.48
C TYR A 707 -31.73 3.79 20.92
N LEU A 708 -31.47 2.60 21.47
CA LEU A 708 -32.53 1.75 22.04
C LEU A 708 -33.29 2.48 23.17
N ASN A 709 -32.58 3.08 24.12
CA ASN A 709 -33.22 3.85 25.19
C ASN A 709 -34.04 5.03 24.66
N TYR A 710 -33.56 5.71 23.61
CA TYR A 710 -34.32 6.76 22.94
C TYR A 710 -35.63 6.22 22.32
N LEU A 711 -35.57 5.13 21.55
CA LEU A 711 -36.74 4.52 20.91
C LEU A 711 -37.77 4.02 21.93
N LEU A 712 -37.30 3.29 22.96
CA LEU A 712 -38.17 2.77 24.04
C LEU A 712 -38.91 3.90 24.76
N ARG A 713 -38.24 5.02 25.03
CA ARG A 713 -38.87 6.22 25.63
C ARG A 713 -39.83 6.92 24.67
N LYS A 714 -39.43 7.09 23.41
CA LYS A 714 -40.23 7.76 22.37
C LYS A 714 -41.57 7.05 22.16
N TYR A 715 -41.54 5.72 22.06
CA TYR A 715 -42.72 4.89 21.78
C TYR A 715 -43.35 4.28 23.04
N LYS A 716 -42.82 4.59 24.23
CA LYS A 716 -43.32 4.16 25.54
C LYS A 716 -43.43 2.64 25.69
N ILE A 717 -42.47 1.91 25.13
CA ILE A 717 -42.41 0.45 25.22
C ILE A 717 -41.61 0.04 26.47
N PRO A 718 -42.16 -0.83 27.34
CA PRO A 718 -41.40 -1.41 28.44
C PRO A 718 -40.18 -2.19 27.92
N PRO A 719 -38.96 -1.93 28.42
CA PRO A 719 -37.75 -2.63 28.00
C PRO A 719 -37.82 -4.15 28.14
N SER A 720 -38.60 -4.64 29.11
CA SER A 720 -38.79 -6.07 29.39
C SER A 720 -39.55 -6.85 28.29
N LEU A 721 -40.10 -6.15 27.29
CA LEU A 721 -40.71 -6.73 26.10
C LEU A 721 -39.72 -6.89 24.95
N ILE A 722 -38.48 -6.42 25.09
CA ILE A 722 -37.42 -6.64 24.12
C ILE A 722 -36.45 -7.68 24.67
N GLU A 723 -36.16 -8.65 23.84
CA GLU A 723 -35.06 -9.60 24.04
C GLU A 723 -34.08 -9.43 22.88
N LEU A 724 -32.79 -9.34 23.19
CA LEU A 724 -31.74 -9.28 22.17
C LEU A 724 -30.99 -10.60 22.15
N GLU A 725 -30.77 -11.09 20.95
CA GLU A 725 -30.23 -12.40 20.68
C GLU A 725 -28.88 -12.27 19.98
N ILE A 726 -27.89 -13.02 20.48
CA ILE A 726 -26.49 -12.92 20.09
C ILE A 726 -25.93 -14.33 19.94
N THR A 727 -25.26 -14.62 18.83
CA THR A 727 -24.68 -15.93 18.57
C THR A 727 -23.50 -16.25 19.51
N GLU A 728 -23.25 -17.54 19.74
CA GLU A 728 -22.18 -18.00 20.65
C GLU A 728 -20.78 -17.52 20.24
N SER A 729 -20.47 -17.54 18.94
CA SER A 729 -19.15 -17.20 18.37
C SER A 729 -18.68 -15.78 18.72
N VAL A 730 -19.63 -14.89 19.02
CA VAL A 730 -19.44 -13.48 19.39
C VAL A 730 -18.70 -13.32 20.72
N LEU A 731 -18.81 -14.31 21.61
CA LEU A 731 -18.34 -14.19 23.00
C LEU A 731 -16.81 -14.31 23.14
N VAL A 732 -16.11 -14.71 22.07
CA VAL A 732 -14.66 -14.97 22.07
C VAL A 732 -13.85 -13.72 21.67
N ASP A 733 -14.40 -12.85 20.83
CA ASP A 733 -13.71 -11.66 20.31
C ASP A 733 -13.99 -10.41 21.17
N LYS A 734 -12.94 -9.87 21.83
CA LYS A 734 -12.95 -8.62 22.63
C LYS A 734 -13.91 -8.61 23.83
N VAL A 735 -13.85 -9.66 24.65
CA VAL A 735 -14.66 -9.90 25.86
C VAL A 735 -14.99 -8.66 26.70
N ARG A 736 -14.04 -7.75 26.97
CA ARG A 736 -14.25 -6.67 27.95
C ARG A 736 -15.17 -5.54 27.47
N GLU A 737 -15.11 -5.17 26.19
CA GLU A 737 -15.95 -4.11 25.63
C GLU A 737 -17.38 -4.61 25.44
N THR A 738 -17.53 -5.82 24.89
CA THR A 738 -18.83 -6.50 24.72
C THR A 738 -19.55 -6.67 26.05
N VAL A 739 -18.87 -7.13 27.11
CA VAL A 739 -19.47 -7.29 28.46
C VAL A 739 -20.07 -5.97 28.96
N ASN A 740 -19.34 -4.86 28.86
CA ASN A 740 -19.84 -3.56 29.34
C ASN A 740 -21.10 -3.11 28.58
N THR A 741 -21.18 -3.36 27.27
CA THR A 741 -22.37 -3.04 26.48
C THR A 741 -23.55 -3.91 26.88
N LEU A 742 -23.34 -5.22 27.06
CA LEU A 742 -24.38 -6.15 27.50
C LEU A 742 -24.91 -5.80 28.90
N GLU A 743 -24.02 -5.44 29.84
CA GLU A 743 -24.44 -4.99 31.18
C GLU A 743 -25.31 -3.73 31.09
N LYS A 744 -24.93 -2.74 30.28
CA LYS A 744 -25.74 -1.53 30.07
C LYS A 744 -27.11 -1.84 29.45
N LEU A 745 -27.19 -2.79 28.53
CA LEU A 745 -28.46 -3.21 27.92
C LEU A 745 -29.36 -3.90 28.96
N ARG A 746 -28.80 -4.79 29.77
CA ARG A 746 -29.52 -5.40 30.89
C ARG A 746 -29.97 -4.36 31.92
N ASP A 747 -29.14 -3.37 32.24
CA ASP A 747 -29.48 -2.28 33.17
C ASP A 747 -30.62 -1.39 32.65
N LEU A 748 -30.85 -1.34 31.33
CA LEU A 748 -32.05 -0.73 30.75
C LEU A 748 -33.31 -1.58 30.98
N GLY A 749 -33.17 -2.85 31.36
CA GLY A 749 -34.25 -3.83 31.54
C GLY A 749 -34.55 -4.66 30.30
N ILE A 750 -33.64 -4.70 29.33
CA ILE A 750 -33.72 -5.54 28.13
C ILE A 750 -33.20 -6.94 28.47
N ARG A 751 -33.88 -7.98 27.97
CA ARG A 751 -33.44 -9.38 28.16
C ARG A 751 -32.38 -9.75 27.14
N LEU A 752 -31.47 -10.65 27.52
CA LEU A 752 -30.39 -11.10 26.66
C LEU A 752 -30.45 -12.63 26.49
N ALA A 753 -30.40 -13.09 25.24
CA ALA A 753 -30.39 -14.49 24.86
C ALA A 753 -29.12 -14.84 24.09
N ILE A 754 -28.66 -16.08 24.27
CA ILE A 754 -27.56 -16.68 23.50
C ILE A 754 -28.15 -17.61 22.45
N ASP A 755 -27.75 -17.42 21.20
CA ASP A 755 -28.15 -18.21 20.04
C ASP A 755 -27.07 -19.20 19.61
N ASP A 756 -27.47 -20.21 18.83
CA ASP A 756 -26.62 -21.25 18.22
C ASP A 756 -25.76 -22.04 19.22
N PHE A 757 -26.20 -22.17 20.47
CA PHE A 757 -25.36 -22.71 21.55
C PHE A 757 -25.01 -24.19 21.34
N GLY A 758 -23.72 -24.49 21.38
CA GLY A 758 -23.14 -25.82 21.22
C GLY A 758 -22.43 -26.04 19.87
N THR A 759 -22.51 -25.08 18.95
CA THR A 759 -21.83 -25.14 17.64
C THR A 759 -20.43 -24.52 17.66
N GLY A 760 -20.07 -23.78 18.73
CA GLY A 760 -18.79 -23.09 18.91
C GLY A 760 -17.90 -23.62 20.05
N TYR A 761 -16.73 -23.00 20.22
CA TYR A 761 -15.77 -23.29 21.30
C TYR A 761 -15.94 -22.31 22.48
N SER A 762 -17.10 -22.26 23.14
CA SER A 762 -17.23 -21.47 24.37
C SER A 762 -16.49 -22.09 25.54
N SER A 763 -15.64 -21.30 26.21
CA SER A 763 -15.20 -21.64 27.55
C SER A 763 -16.36 -21.39 28.51
N LEU A 764 -16.87 -22.44 29.19
CA LEU A 764 -17.87 -22.32 30.26
C LEU A 764 -17.54 -21.23 31.29
N SER A 765 -16.25 -20.92 31.46
CA SER A 765 -15.78 -19.87 32.35
C SER A 765 -16.25 -18.44 31.96
N TYR A 766 -16.55 -18.19 30.68
CA TYR A 766 -17.10 -16.93 30.19
C TYR A 766 -18.60 -16.85 30.34
N LEU A 767 -19.31 -17.95 30.02
CA LEU A 767 -20.77 -18.02 30.11
C LEU A 767 -21.28 -17.62 31.50
N LYS A 768 -20.58 -18.06 32.57
CA LYS A 768 -20.90 -17.70 33.96
C LYS A 768 -20.78 -16.20 34.28
N LYS A 769 -19.99 -15.44 33.53
CA LYS A 769 -19.71 -14.02 33.80
C LYS A 769 -20.58 -13.08 32.97
N LEU A 770 -21.32 -13.61 32.00
CA LEU A 770 -22.06 -12.80 31.05
C LEU A 770 -23.51 -12.60 31.53
N PRO A 771 -24.10 -11.42 31.28
CA PRO A 771 -25.40 -11.04 31.84
C PRO A 771 -26.58 -11.61 31.03
N PHE A 772 -26.52 -12.88 30.60
CA PHE A 772 -27.59 -13.51 29.82
C PHE A 772 -28.71 -14.05 30.69
N ASP A 773 -29.92 -14.08 30.14
CA ASP A 773 -31.14 -14.59 30.78
C ASP A 773 -31.60 -15.91 30.15
N LYS A 774 -31.26 -16.15 28.88
CA LYS A 774 -31.77 -17.27 28.08
C LYS A 774 -30.69 -17.88 27.19
N LEU A 775 -30.80 -19.19 26.97
CA LEU A 775 -29.97 -19.99 26.07
C LEU A 775 -30.88 -20.70 25.06
N LYS A 776 -30.58 -20.57 23.77
CA LYS A 776 -31.30 -21.26 22.70
C LYS A 776 -30.49 -22.47 22.21
N ILE A 777 -31.14 -23.62 22.11
CA ILE A 777 -30.54 -24.87 21.62
C ILE A 777 -30.67 -24.89 20.10
N ASP A 778 -29.54 -24.96 19.40
CA ASP A 778 -29.50 -24.95 17.94
C ASP A 778 -30.28 -26.12 17.30
N TYR A 779 -30.87 -25.84 16.15
CA TYR A 779 -31.62 -26.80 15.34
C TYR A 779 -30.79 -28.04 14.98
N SER A 780 -29.48 -27.93 14.76
CA SER A 780 -28.66 -29.10 14.39
C SER A 780 -28.71 -30.21 15.44
N PHE A 781 -28.86 -29.86 16.72
CA PHE A 781 -29.02 -30.84 17.81
C PHE A 781 -30.47 -31.32 17.97
N VAL A 782 -31.45 -30.45 17.69
CA VAL A 782 -32.88 -30.77 17.79
C VAL A 782 -33.34 -31.68 16.66
N LYS A 783 -32.84 -31.46 15.43
CA LYS A 783 -33.22 -32.18 14.23
C LYS A 783 -33.14 -33.69 14.40
N ASP A 784 -32.00 -34.17 14.90
CA ASP A 784 -31.69 -35.60 15.01
C ASP A 784 -32.00 -36.20 16.39
N ILE A 785 -32.64 -35.44 17.30
CA ILE A 785 -32.83 -35.82 18.71
C ILE A 785 -33.63 -37.12 18.90
N VAL A 786 -34.48 -37.49 17.94
CA VAL A 786 -35.32 -38.70 18.05
C VAL A 786 -34.47 -39.97 17.82
N GLU A 787 -33.56 -39.94 16.85
CA GLU A 787 -32.84 -41.12 16.38
C GLU A 787 -31.41 -41.18 16.92
N ASN A 788 -30.75 -40.04 17.12
CA ASN A 788 -29.35 -39.94 17.51
C ASN A 788 -29.18 -39.84 19.03
N SER A 789 -28.47 -40.80 19.64
CA SER A 789 -28.19 -40.80 21.08
C SER A 789 -27.15 -39.75 21.50
N GLU A 790 -26.24 -39.37 20.61
CA GLU A 790 -25.25 -38.31 20.87
C GLU A 790 -25.94 -36.95 20.91
N ALA A 791 -26.80 -36.66 19.93
CA ALA A 791 -27.62 -35.44 19.92
C ALA A 791 -28.45 -35.30 21.21
N ARG A 792 -29.10 -36.39 21.67
CA ARG A 792 -29.82 -36.41 22.96
C ARG A 792 -28.94 -36.12 24.17
N THR A 793 -27.70 -36.62 24.15
CA THR A 793 -26.74 -36.40 25.24
C THR A 793 -26.29 -34.95 25.28
N ILE A 794 -26.03 -34.34 24.12
CA ILE A 794 -25.67 -32.94 23.98
C ILE A 794 -26.81 -32.05 24.49
N VAL A 795 -28.03 -32.25 23.99
CA VAL A 795 -29.22 -31.48 24.41
C VAL A 795 -29.44 -31.55 25.92
N ARG A 796 -29.36 -32.75 26.51
CA ARG A 796 -29.49 -32.93 27.96
C ARG A 796 -28.40 -32.19 28.75
N THR A 797 -27.18 -32.19 28.23
CA THR A 797 -26.05 -31.49 28.84
C THR A 797 -26.27 -29.98 28.80
N ILE A 798 -26.74 -29.44 27.67
CA ILE A 798 -27.08 -28.02 27.51
C ILE A 798 -28.19 -27.62 28.51
N ILE A 799 -29.25 -28.42 28.62
CA ILE A 799 -30.35 -28.17 29.58
C ILE A 799 -29.82 -28.14 31.02
N GLY A 800 -29.02 -29.13 31.43
CA GLY A 800 -28.45 -29.17 32.78
C GLY A 800 -27.50 -28.00 33.07
N MET A 801 -26.70 -27.60 32.08
CA MET A 801 -25.82 -26.44 32.21
C MET A 801 -26.59 -25.13 32.40
N ALA A 802 -27.67 -24.95 31.65
CA ALA A 802 -28.51 -23.77 31.78
C ALA A 802 -29.20 -23.71 33.15
N GLU A 803 -29.67 -24.85 33.66
CA GLU A 803 -30.22 -24.95 35.03
C GLU A 803 -29.18 -24.54 36.09
N ASP A 804 -27.96 -25.08 36.00
CA ASP A 804 -26.84 -24.74 36.91
C ASP A 804 -26.46 -23.25 36.86
N LEU A 805 -26.67 -22.59 35.73
CA LEU A 805 -26.39 -21.17 35.51
C LEU A 805 -27.62 -20.27 35.73
N SER A 806 -28.77 -20.85 36.09
CA SER A 806 -30.05 -20.14 36.24
C SER A 806 -30.48 -19.40 34.96
N LEU A 807 -30.19 -19.98 33.80
CA LEU A 807 -30.61 -19.50 32.48
C LEU A 807 -31.89 -20.20 32.03
N GLU A 808 -32.78 -19.47 31.37
CA GLU A 808 -33.90 -20.08 30.65
C GLU A 808 -33.40 -20.86 29.42
N VAL A 809 -34.08 -21.94 29.05
CA VAL A 809 -33.74 -22.72 27.84
C VAL A 809 -34.90 -22.73 26.88
N ILE A 810 -34.63 -22.51 25.61
CA ILE A 810 -35.58 -22.70 24.50
C ILE A 810 -34.97 -23.58 23.42
N ALA A 811 -35.72 -24.53 22.89
CA ALA A 811 -35.26 -25.37 21.78
C ALA A 811 -35.77 -24.83 20.44
N GLU A 812 -34.86 -24.70 19.47
CA GLU A 812 -35.17 -24.19 18.14
C GLU A 812 -35.34 -25.26 17.08
N GLY A 813 -36.03 -24.88 16.00
CA GLY A 813 -36.27 -25.75 14.87
C GLY A 813 -37.02 -27.04 15.23
N VAL A 814 -37.95 -26.97 16.18
CA VAL A 814 -38.86 -28.08 16.48
C VAL A 814 -39.83 -28.23 15.29
N GLU A 815 -39.69 -29.31 14.53
CA GLU A 815 -40.46 -29.58 13.31
C GLU A 815 -41.50 -30.68 13.50
N THR A 816 -41.31 -31.58 14.47
CA THR A 816 -42.19 -32.73 14.70
C THR A 816 -42.74 -32.81 16.12
N LYS A 817 -43.85 -33.54 16.28
CA LYS A 817 -44.47 -33.80 17.58
C LYS A 817 -43.55 -34.64 18.47
N GLU A 818 -42.82 -35.57 17.87
CA GLU A 818 -41.88 -36.47 18.52
C GLU A 818 -40.70 -35.69 19.13
N GLN A 819 -40.15 -34.72 18.39
CA GLN A 819 -39.12 -33.81 18.89
C GLN A 819 -39.63 -33.00 20.09
N HIS A 820 -40.82 -32.40 19.98
CA HIS A 820 -41.45 -31.64 21.06
C HIS A 820 -41.63 -32.49 22.33
N HIS A 821 -42.14 -33.73 22.18
CA HIS A 821 -42.34 -34.62 23.32
C HIS A 821 -41.01 -35.03 23.98
N MET A 822 -40.00 -35.36 23.18
CA MET A 822 -38.67 -35.73 23.68
C MET A 822 -38.01 -34.59 24.46
N LEU A 823 -38.12 -33.34 23.97
CA LEU A 823 -37.58 -32.16 24.63
C LEU A 823 -38.27 -31.88 25.98
N LEU A 824 -39.60 -32.05 26.05
CA LEU A 824 -40.36 -31.97 27.30
C LEU A 824 -39.91 -33.01 28.32
N GLU A 825 -39.68 -34.27 27.90
CA GLU A 825 -39.18 -35.33 28.78
C GLU A 825 -37.77 -35.03 29.31
N MET A 826 -36.97 -34.27 28.56
CA MET A 826 -35.62 -33.85 28.95
C MET A 826 -35.61 -32.59 29.82
N GLY A 827 -36.76 -31.96 30.07
CA GLY A 827 -36.88 -30.78 30.94
C GLY A 827 -36.82 -29.44 30.22
N CYS A 828 -36.81 -29.40 28.88
CA CYS A 828 -36.96 -28.16 28.13
C CYS A 828 -38.46 -27.86 27.97
N ASP A 829 -38.92 -26.68 28.38
CA ASP A 829 -40.34 -26.30 28.41
C ASP A 829 -40.68 -25.12 27.49
N LYS A 830 -39.73 -24.63 26.69
CA LYS A 830 -39.94 -23.56 25.71
C LYS A 830 -39.45 -24.00 24.34
N PHE A 831 -40.21 -23.65 23.32
CA PHE A 831 -39.98 -24.17 21.98
C PHE A 831 -40.22 -23.11 20.90
N GLN A 832 -39.50 -23.26 19.81
CA GLN A 832 -39.71 -22.53 18.57
C GLN A 832 -39.48 -23.46 17.39
N GLY A 833 -40.32 -23.36 16.37
CA GLY A 833 -40.15 -24.16 15.16
C GLY A 833 -41.42 -24.37 14.34
N TYR A 834 -41.25 -25.01 13.19
CA TYR A 834 -42.32 -25.21 12.20
C TYR A 834 -43.42 -26.17 12.64
N TYR A 835 -43.20 -26.95 13.70
CA TYR A 835 -44.26 -27.75 14.31
C TYR A 835 -45.42 -26.86 14.81
N PHE A 836 -45.10 -25.64 15.28
CA PHE A 836 -46.09 -24.69 15.76
C PHE A 836 -46.54 -23.75 14.63
N ASP A 837 -45.61 -22.98 14.08
CA ASP A 837 -45.83 -22.12 12.94
C ASP A 837 -44.52 -21.72 12.26
N ARG A 838 -44.62 -21.46 10.96
CA ARG A 838 -43.59 -20.75 10.20
C ARG A 838 -43.58 -19.26 10.58
N PRO A 839 -42.52 -18.50 10.27
CA PRO A 839 -42.54 -17.05 10.41
C PRO A 839 -43.71 -16.42 9.64
N LEU A 840 -44.51 -15.60 10.32
CA LEU A 840 -45.74 -14.98 9.81
C LEU A 840 -45.60 -13.46 9.74
N LEU A 841 -46.37 -12.80 8.86
CA LEU A 841 -46.48 -11.33 8.91
C LEU A 841 -47.26 -10.88 10.16
N ALA A 842 -47.03 -9.63 10.58
CA ALA A 842 -47.65 -9.06 11.77
C ALA A 842 -49.18 -9.25 11.81
N ASP A 843 -49.88 -9.02 10.70
CA ASP A 843 -51.35 -9.14 10.64
C ASP A 843 -51.84 -10.58 10.93
N TYR A 844 -51.09 -11.60 10.52
CA TYR A 844 -51.43 -13.01 10.82
C TYR A 844 -51.13 -13.39 12.27
N ILE A 845 -50.10 -12.79 12.88
CA ILE A 845 -49.84 -12.93 14.32
C ILE A 845 -50.97 -12.32 15.12
N GLU A 846 -51.43 -11.13 14.71
CA GLU A 846 -52.56 -10.45 15.34
C GLU A 846 -53.80 -11.34 15.36
N GLU A 847 -54.17 -11.91 14.21
CA GLU A 847 -55.33 -12.80 14.08
C GLU A 847 -55.22 -14.08 14.91
N LYS A 848 -54.08 -14.77 14.83
CA LYS A 848 -53.93 -16.12 15.39
C LYS A 848 -53.63 -16.12 16.89
N TYR A 849 -52.80 -15.18 17.35
CA TYR A 849 -52.23 -15.20 18.71
C TYR A 849 -52.69 -14.06 19.61
N LEU A 850 -52.96 -12.87 19.06
CA LEU A 850 -53.31 -11.69 19.87
C LEU A 850 -54.82 -11.47 19.98
N ALA A 851 -55.60 -11.72 18.93
CA ALA A 851 -57.05 -11.48 18.92
C ALA A 851 -57.82 -12.39 19.89
N ASN A 852 -57.37 -13.64 20.07
CA ASN A 852 -58.04 -14.62 20.94
C ASN A 852 -57.75 -14.44 22.43
N SER A 853 -56.72 -13.65 22.80
CA SER A 853 -56.36 -13.41 24.20
C SER A 853 -57.34 -12.49 24.94
N ASN A 854 -58.21 -11.77 24.22
CA ASN A 854 -59.31 -10.99 24.79
C ASN A 854 -60.50 -11.82 25.30
N SER A 855 -60.49 -13.15 25.12
CA SER A 855 -61.61 -14.05 25.50
C SER A 855 -61.34 -14.98 26.68
N ARG A 856 -60.17 -14.90 27.31
CA ARG A 856 -59.80 -15.72 28.48
C ARG A 856 -59.64 -14.90 29.76
#